data_AF-A0A7V2QG88-F1
#
_entry.id   AF-A0A7V2QG88-F1
#
_cell.length_a   1.000
_cell.length_b   1.000
_cell.length_c   1.000
_cell.angle_alpha   90.00
_cell.angle_beta   90.00
_cell.angle_gamma   90.00
#
_symmetry.space_group_name_H-M   'P 1'
#
loop_
_entity.id
_entity.type
_entity.pdbx_description
1 polymer ?
#
loop_
_entity_poly.entity_id
_entity_poly.type
_entity_poly.pdbx_seq_one_letter_code
_entity_poly.pdbx_strand_id
1 'polypeptide(L)'
;MKRLVQDYRSGRLELLEVPLPRSQPGRIIVRTVRSLVSVGTERAMMEVARKSLLGKALARPDWVRQVVNKVRTEGLLEAYRQSMARLEAPVPLGYSSAGVVVEVGKGVTEFAAGDRVACAGSGYASHAEVVSVPRNLCVAIPKEVSFEQASFVALGGIALEAVRMARPEIGHCVVVIGLGLLGQLTVQILKAGGCQVLGVDIIPDRIALARDLGADVVVNGVTDDLRAAVREFSAGHGADSVIIMASTESNRPIEQAAEVCRERGRVVATGLVGLKIPRKLFYEKEIEFVVSRAWGPGMYDVDYEQRDVKYPLPYVRWTARRNMATFLSLVAEGRVRLEPLITHRFPFEQALDAYEMILSGNEPYIGVVLEYGEIEPEPVRRIVLRSVGRSAVAAGEEIGIGLIGAGLYARGTLLPALRKVEGVRLVAVATASGISSRHVGEKFGFEYCTADYREILEDEDIQAVFILTRHGSHARFAVEALRAGKAVFVEKPLALNERELEEVVKAWQEGSGFLMVGFNRRFAPTTLYIQERLGGGTGPLVVYCRCNAGYIPPDSWVHHPQEGGGRIIGEVCHFVDLIQTLTGELPVEVYVAATSGADAGLRDSLSVSLKLDGGSVGSIVYVSRGDKSFPREYVEVFGRGAVATIQNFKAASFVRAGRRARKQGWGVDRGHMGELATFFRHLREGKAQPVPIREYVATTLATFAMETSIVTNEAVRIDADGFLRECLEGK
;
A
#
# COMPACT_ATOMS: atom_id res chain seq x y z
N MET A 1 8.29 -15.84 13.05
CA MET A 1 8.33 -16.54 11.74
C MET A 1 9.41 -15.96 10.85
N LYS A 2 10.15 -16.77 10.11
CA LYS A 2 11.13 -16.31 9.11
C LYS A 2 10.46 -15.90 7.79
N ARG A 3 11.00 -14.88 7.15
CA ARG A 3 10.59 -14.37 5.85
C ARG A 3 11.78 -13.83 5.08
N LEU A 4 11.85 -14.16 3.79
CA LEU A 4 12.87 -13.62 2.90
C LEU A 4 12.47 -12.21 2.43
N VAL A 5 13.37 -11.26 2.62
CA VAL A 5 13.19 -9.88 2.18
C VAL A 5 14.43 -9.38 1.45
N GLN A 6 14.22 -8.33 0.66
CA GLN A 6 15.28 -7.53 0.09
C GLN A 6 15.25 -6.12 0.69
N ASP A 7 16.39 -5.67 1.20
CA ASP A 7 16.58 -4.26 1.52
C ASP A 7 16.70 -3.47 0.20
N TYR A 8 15.74 -2.60 -0.08
CA TYR A 8 15.69 -1.86 -1.35
C TYR A 8 16.77 -0.78 -1.46
N ARG A 9 17.39 -0.36 -0.35
CA ARG A 9 18.47 0.64 -0.34
C ARG A 9 19.80 0.01 -0.72
N SER A 10 20.18 -1.07 -0.06
CA SER A 10 21.45 -1.79 -0.23
C SER A 10 21.39 -2.89 -1.29
N GLY A 11 20.20 -3.41 -1.60
CA GLY A 11 20.01 -4.56 -2.48
C GLY A 11 20.32 -5.90 -1.82
N ARG A 12 20.68 -5.92 -0.52
CA ARG A 12 21.00 -7.14 0.24
C ARG A 12 19.75 -7.98 0.50
N LEU A 13 19.90 -9.30 0.38
CA LEU A 13 18.88 -10.27 0.76
C LEU A 13 19.08 -10.68 2.22
N GLU A 14 17.98 -10.81 2.95
CA GLU A 14 18.01 -11.17 4.36
C GLU A 14 16.84 -12.10 4.69
N LEU A 15 17.12 -13.11 5.51
CA LEU A 15 16.12 -13.94 6.15
C LEU A 15 15.77 -13.30 7.50
N LEU A 16 14.68 -12.53 7.52
CA LEU A 16 14.25 -11.81 8.72
C LEU A 16 13.21 -12.61 9.50
N GLU A 17 13.36 -12.63 10.81
CA GLU A 17 12.31 -13.10 11.69
C GLU A 17 11.28 -11.98 11.92
N VAL A 18 10.00 -12.22 11.72
CA VAL A 18 8.95 -11.20 11.84
C VAL A 18 7.76 -11.76 12.63
N PRO A 19 6.94 -10.90 13.26
CA PRO A 19 5.72 -11.36 13.94
C PRO A 19 4.78 -12.07 12.97
N LEU A 20 4.05 -13.08 13.47
CA LEU A 20 3.06 -13.81 12.68
C LEU A 20 1.94 -12.86 12.21
N PRO A 21 1.52 -12.93 10.93
CA PRO A 21 0.41 -12.10 10.45
C PRO A 21 -0.90 -12.54 11.10
N ARG A 22 -1.75 -11.57 11.46
CA ARG A 22 -3.09 -11.84 11.98
C ARG A 22 -4.10 -11.99 10.85
N SER A 23 -5.12 -12.81 11.08
CA SER A 23 -6.29 -12.90 10.21
C SER A 23 -6.99 -11.54 10.05
N GLN A 24 -7.37 -11.22 8.82
CA GLN A 24 -8.09 -10.01 8.45
C GLN A 24 -9.32 -10.39 7.62
N PRO A 25 -10.40 -9.58 7.61
CA PRO A 25 -11.56 -9.85 6.77
C PRO A 25 -11.19 -10.14 5.31
N GLY A 26 -11.81 -11.15 4.71
CA GLY A 26 -11.57 -11.54 3.30
C GLY A 26 -10.22 -12.22 3.01
N ARG A 27 -9.39 -12.49 4.03
CA ARG A 27 -8.07 -13.13 3.90
C ARG A 27 -8.02 -14.47 4.63
N ILE A 28 -7.05 -15.29 4.26
CA ILE A 28 -6.70 -16.52 4.97
C ILE A 28 -5.23 -16.49 5.39
N ILE A 29 -4.93 -17.13 6.52
CA ILE A 29 -3.57 -17.36 7.01
C ILE A 29 -3.17 -18.77 6.59
N VAL A 30 -2.04 -18.88 5.90
CA VAL A 30 -1.55 -20.14 5.35
C VAL A 30 -0.15 -20.40 5.89
N ARG A 31 0.05 -21.57 6.49
CA ARG A 31 1.38 -22.08 6.78
C ARG A 31 1.95 -22.65 5.49
N THR A 32 3.02 -22.03 5.01
CA THR A 32 3.67 -22.43 3.75
C THR A 32 4.35 -23.77 3.93
N VAL A 33 4.16 -24.66 2.95
CA VAL A 33 4.84 -25.97 2.89
C VAL A 33 5.87 -25.95 1.75
N ARG A 34 5.52 -25.32 0.62
CA ARG A 34 6.40 -25.15 -0.54
C ARG A 34 6.19 -23.77 -1.16
N SER A 35 7.25 -23.19 -1.70
CA SER A 35 7.14 -21.98 -2.53
C SER A 35 8.12 -22.04 -3.69
N LEU A 36 7.76 -21.42 -4.82
CA LEU A 36 8.56 -21.47 -6.03
C LEU A 36 9.22 -20.11 -6.29
N VAL A 37 10.54 -20.10 -6.47
CA VAL A 37 11.28 -18.89 -6.83
C VAL A 37 11.07 -18.59 -8.32
N SER A 38 10.58 -17.40 -8.63
CA SER A 38 10.46 -16.98 -10.04
C SER A 38 11.69 -16.19 -10.47
N VAL A 39 12.66 -16.93 -11.01
CA VAL A 39 13.99 -16.40 -11.27
C VAL A 39 13.98 -15.15 -12.16
N GLY A 40 13.20 -15.14 -13.24
CA GLY A 40 13.18 -14.01 -14.17
C GLY A 40 12.70 -12.71 -13.53
N THR A 41 11.56 -12.74 -12.84
CA THR A 41 10.98 -11.55 -12.21
C THR A 41 11.80 -11.09 -11.01
N GLU A 42 12.23 -12.03 -10.17
CA GLU A 42 12.93 -11.71 -8.92
C GLU A 42 14.35 -11.22 -9.19
N ARG A 43 15.05 -11.80 -10.17
CA ARG A 43 16.33 -11.25 -10.64
C ARG A 43 16.18 -9.81 -11.13
N ALA A 44 15.16 -9.50 -11.93
CA ALA A 44 14.92 -8.13 -12.41
C ALA A 44 14.65 -7.15 -11.24
N MET A 45 13.86 -7.56 -10.25
CA MET A 45 13.65 -6.76 -9.03
C MET A 45 14.98 -6.51 -8.30
N MET A 46 15.83 -7.53 -8.19
CA MET A 46 17.11 -7.44 -7.51
C MET A 46 18.15 -6.60 -8.24
N GLU A 47 18.22 -6.69 -9.57
CA GLU A 47 19.10 -5.87 -10.40
C GLU A 47 18.75 -4.38 -10.26
N VAL A 48 17.45 -4.04 -10.18
CA VAL A 48 17.01 -2.65 -9.88
C VAL A 48 17.43 -2.22 -8.48
N ALA A 49 17.29 -3.10 -7.47
CA ALA A 49 17.66 -2.79 -6.09
C ALA A 49 19.18 -2.60 -5.90
N ARG A 50 20.02 -3.23 -6.74
CA ARG A 50 21.49 -3.07 -6.72
C ARG A 50 22.01 -1.81 -7.42
N LYS A 51 21.18 -1.11 -8.21
CA LYS A 51 21.59 0.15 -8.87
C LYS A 51 21.92 1.24 -7.84
N SER A 52 22.85 2.13 -8.18
CA SER A 52 23.12 3.34 -7.39
C SER A 52 21.87 4.20 -7.26
N LEU A 53 21.83 5.15 -6.31
CA LEU A 53 20.68 6.08 -6.17
C LEU A 53 20.37 6.81 -7.48
N LEU A 54 21.41 7.18 -8.26
CA LEU A 54 21.26 7.77 -9.59
C LEU A 54 20.68 6.77 -10.59
N GLY A 55 21.15 5.52 -10.59
CA GLY A 55 20.60 4.46 -11.44
C GLY A 55 19.14 4.12 -11.11
N LYS A 56 18.75 4.14 -9.83
CA LYS A 56 17.36 3.99 -9.37
C LYS A 56 16.50 5.16 -9.82
N ALA A 57 17.02 6.39 -9.73
CA ALA A 57 16.37 7.60 -10.19
C ALA A 57 16.11 7.57 -11.71
N LEU A 58 17.09 7.12 -12.50
CA LEU A 58 16.94 6.95 -13.96
C LEU A 58 15.94 5.86 -14.32
N ALA A 59 15.87 4.78 -13.55
CA ALA A 59 14.89 3.71 -13.75
C ALA A 59 13.45 4.12 -13.39
N ARG A 60 13.28 5.15 -12.55
CA ARG A 60 11.98 5.67 -12.07
C ARG A 60 11.89 7.19 -12.21
N PRO A 61 11.90 7.74 -13.44
CA PRO A 61 11.87 9.19 -13.68
C PRO A 61 10.59 9.86 -13.14
N ASP A 62 9.49 9.11 -13.09
CA ASP A 62 8.23 9.43 -12.44
C ASP A 62 8.40 9.76 -10.95
N TRP A 63 9.18 8.95 -10.22
CA TRP A 63 9.45 9.22 -8.79
C TRP A 63 10.37 10.42 -8.60
N VAL A 64 11.36 10.62 -9.47
CA VAL A 64 12.24 11.80 -9.42
C VAL A 64 11.44 13.09 -9.56
N ARG A 65 10.50 13.16 -10.50
CA ARG A 65 9.61 14.33 -10.65
C ARG A 65 8.79 14.60 -9.39
N GLN A 66 8.30 13.55 -8.72
CA GLN A 66 7.57 13.70 -7.45
C GLN A 66 8.46 14.29 -6.36
N VAL A 67 9.72 13.84 -6.25
CA VAL A 67 10.69 14.39 -5.27
C VAL A 67 10.99 15.85 -5.57
N VAL A 68 11.30 16.21 -6.82
CA VAL A 68 11.60 17.60 -7.22
C VAL A 68 10.44 18.54 -6.90
N ASN A 69 9.21 18.13 -7.21
CA ASN A 69 8.02 18.93 -6.87
C ASN A 69 7.85 19.11 -5.37
N LYS A 70 8.19 18.08 -4.57
CA LYS A 70 8.13 18.15 -3.11
C LYS A 70 9.21 19.07 -2.53
N VAL A 71 10.42 19.05 -3.09
CA VAL A 71 11.53 19.94 -2.68
C VAL A 71 11.11 21.41 -2.83
N ARG A 72 10.44 21.76 -3.93
CA ARG A 72 9.98 23.13 -4.19
C ARG A 72 8.94 23.62 -3.19
N THR A 73 8.16 22.73 -2.59
CA THR A 73 6.94 23.09 -1.83
C THR A 73 7.07 22.88 -0.32
N GLU A 74 7.77 21.83 0.08
CA GLU A 74 7.97 21.46 1.48
C GLU A 74 9.43 21.65 1.93
N GLY A 75 10.34 21.95 0.99
CA GLY A 75 11.76 22.11 1.22
C GLY A 75 12.57 20.82 1.03
N LEU A 76 13.87 20.99 0.83
CA LEU A 76 14.80 19.90 0.50
C LEU A 76 14.83 18.80 1.57
N LEU A 77 14.88 19.20 2.84
CA LEU A 77 15.04 18.27 3.96
C LEU A 77 13.86 17.31 4.13
N GLU A 78 12.63 17.83 4.03
CA GLU A 78 11.41 17.03 4.21
C GLU A 78 11.18 16.09 3.02
N ALA A 79 11.44 16.58 1.80
CA ALA A 79 11.42 15.74 0.59
C ALA A 79 12.45 14.62 0.66
N TYR A 80 13.66 14.90 1.15
CA TYR A 80 14.68 13.89 1.36
C TYR A 80 14.23 12.84 2.37
N ARG A 81 13.77 13.24 3.57
CA ARG A 81 13.33 12.31 4.63
C ARG A 81 12.25 11.34 4.15
N GLN A 82 11.20 11.83 3.49
CA GLN A 82 10.10 10.98 3.04
C GLN A 82 10.51 10.06 1.88
N SER A 83 11.40 10.53 0.99
CA SER A 83 11.95 9.70 -0.08
C SER A 83 12.81 8.57 0.48
N MET A 84 13.67 8.89 1.45
CA MET A 84 14.50 7.90 2.14
C MET A 84 13.64 6.89 2.92
N ALA A 85 12.59 7.33 3.62
CA ALA A 85 11.67 6.43 4.33
C ALA A 85 10.98 5.41 3.41
N ARG A 86 10.77 5.76 2.14
CA ARG A 86 10.22 4.84 1.13
C ARG A 86 11.27 3.87 0.60
N LEU A 87 12.50 4.32 0.38
CA LEU A 87 13.60 3.51 -0.14
C LEU A 87 14.16 2.52 0.88
N GLU A 88 14.01 2.82 2.18
CA GLU A 88 14.50 1.96 3.27
C GLU A 88 13.52 0.86 3.66
N ALA A 89 12.30 0.87 3.12
CA ALA A 89 11.32 -0.17 3.43
C ALA A 89 11.73 -1.50 2.78
N PRO A 90 11.88 -2.58 3.56
CA PRO A 90 12.20 -3.91 3.01
C PRO A 90 11.06 -4.42 2.14
N VAL A 91 11.42 -5.06 1.02
CA VAL A 91 10.49 -5.62 0.04
C VAL A 91 10.50 -7.14 0.19
N PRO A 92 9.35 -7.78 0.45
CA PRO A 92 9.29 -9.23 0.49
C PRO A 92 9.48 -9.84 -0.89
N LEU A 93 10.20 -10.96 -0.96
CA LEU A 93 10.39 -11.73 -2.19
C LEU A 93 9.38 -12.89 -2.31
N GLY A 94 9.22 -13.40 -3.52
CA GLY A 94 8.24 -14.44 -3.83
C GLY A 94 6.80 -13.96 -4.00
N TYR A 95 6.07 -14.73 -4.79
CA TYR A 95 4.66 -14.47 -5.11
C TYR A 95 3.86 -15.75 -5.45
N SER A 96 4.41 -16.95 -5.21
CA SER A 96 3.79 -18.23 -5.49
C SER A 96 4.15 -19.24 -4.39
N SER A 97 3.15 -19.71 -3.66
CA SER A 97 3.32 -20.64 -2.54
C SER A 97 2.16 -21.60 -2.42
N ALA A 98 2.37 -22.70 -1.70
CA ALA A 98 1.37 -23.70 -1.39
C ALA A 98 1.53 -24.16 0.05
N GLY A 99 0.41 -24.40 0.73
CA GLY A 99 0.43 -24.71 2.15
C GLY A 99 -0.93 -25.06 2.72
N VAL A 100 -1.01 -25.04 4.05
CA VAL A 100 -2.21 -25.42 4.81
C VAL A 100 -2.81 -24.19 5.46
N VAL A 101 -4.13 -24.02 5.33
CA VAL A 101 -4.86 -22.95 6.00
C VAL A 101 -4.81 -23.17 7.51
N VAL A 102 -4.37 -22.15 8.25
CA VAL A 102 -4.30 -22.15 9.72
C VAL A 102 -5.48 -21.39 10.31
N GLU A 103 -5.84 -20.25 9.71
CA GLU A 103 -6.91 -19.38 10.19
C GLU A 103 -7.63 -18.73 9.00
N VAL A 104 -8.95 -18.53 9.13
CA VAL A 104 -9.78 -17.88 8.12
C VAL A 104 -10.34 -16.55 8.65
N GLY A 105 -10.28 -15.53 7.82
CA GLY A 105 -10.81 -14.20 8.13
C GLY A 105 -12.32 -14.13 8.01
N LYS A 106 -12.91 -13.16 8.71
CA LYS A 106 -14.35 -12.86 8.61
C LYS A 106 -14.76 -12.70 7.14
N GLY A 107 -15.84 -13.35 6.74
CA GLY A 107 -16.40 -13.28 5.39
C GLY A 107 -15.82 -14.30 4.39
N VAL A 108 -14.77 -15.04 4.77
CA VAL A 108 -14.28 -16.19 4.00
C VAL A 108 -15.14 -17.42 4.34
N THR A 109 -15.71 -18.08 3.32
CA THR A 109 -16.59 -19.24 3.50
C THR A 109 -16.16 -20.45 2.67
N GLU A 110 -15.32 -20.23 1.66
CA GLU A 110 -14.85 -21.26 0.74
C GLU A 110 -13.64 -22.07 1.23
N PHE A 111 -13.08 -21.71 2.39
CA PHE A 111 -11.90 -22.34 2.99
C PHE A 111 -12.13 -22.55 4.49
N ALA A 112 -11.50 -23.57 5.06
CA ALA A 112 -11.46 -23.87 6.48
C ALA A 112 -10.02 -24.17 6.95
N ALA A 113 -9.77 -24.11 8.25
CA ALA A 113 -8.49 -24.55 8.81
C ALA A 113 -8.24 -26.02 8.48
N GLY A 114 -7.03 -26.36 8.07
CA GLY A 114 -6.64 -27.68 7.57
C GLY A 114 -6.71 -27.84 6.05
N ASP A 115 -7.37 -26.92 5.33
CA ASP A 115 -7.45 -27.01 3.86
C ASP A 115 -6.09 -26.84 3.19
N ARG A 116 -5.88 -27.59 2.11
CA ARG A 116 -4.70 -27.49 1.24
C ARG A 116 -4.94 -26.41 0.19
N VAL A 117 -4.12 -25.37 0.18
CA VAL A 117 -4.31 -24.19 -0.68
C VAL A 117 -3.04 -23.79 -1.40
N ALA A 118 -3.20 -23.33 -2.64
CA ALA A 118 -2.16 -22.66 -3.42
C ALA A 118 -2.48 -21.17 -3.49
N CYS A 119 -1.45 -20.34 -3.35
CA CYS A 119 -1.55 -18.90 -3.17
C CYS A 119 -0.67 -18.16 -4.17
N ALA A 120 -1.19 -17.03 -4.68
CA ALA A 120 -0.43 -16.10 -5.50
C ALA A 120 -0.48 -14.67 -4.96
N GLY A 121 0.40 -13.82 -5.49
CA GLY A 121 0.35 -12.36 -5.28
C GLY A 121 1.64 -11.82 -4.68
N SER A 122 2.21 -10.82 -5.34
CA SER A 122 3.39 -10.10 -4.85
C SER A 122 3.05 -9.37 -3.54
N GLY A 123 3.87 -9.57 -2.51
CA GLY A 123 3.62 -9.06 -1.16
C GLY A 123 2.65 -9.90 -0.33
N TYR A 124 1.93 -10.85 -0.92
CA TYR A 124 1.00 -11.76 -0.24
C TYR A 124 1.59 -13.17 -0.12
N ALA A 125 1.74 -13.88 -1.23
CA ALA A 125 2.23 -15.26 -1.32
C ALA A 125 3.78 -15.31 -1.37
N SER A 126 4.43 -14.53 -0.52
CA SER A 126 5.89 -14.39 -0.45
C SER A 126 6.59 -15.61 0.16
N HIS A 127 7.90 -15.69 -0.01
CA HIS A 127 8.75 -16.70 0.62
C HIS A 127 8.83 -16.46 2.13
N ALA A 128 7.94 -17.13 2.86
CA ALA A 128 7.78 -16.97 4.30
C ALA A 128 7.10 -18.20 4.89
N GLU A 129 7.40 -18.52 6.15
CA GLU A 129 6.81 -19.68 6.84
C GLU A 129 5.28 -19.58 6.97
N VAL A 130 4.76 -18.36 7.15
CA VAL A 130 3.33 -18.08 7.22
C VAL A 130 2.99 -16.84 6.39
N VAL A 131 1.93 -16.93 5.59
CA VAL A 131 1.46 -15.84 4.73
C VAL A 131 -0.01 -15.50 4.98
N SER A 132 -0.36 -14.22 4.86
CA SER A 132 -1.74 -13.75 4.86
C SER A 132 -2.12 -13.35 3.45
N VAL A 133 -3.07 -14.07 2.85
CA VAL A 133 -3.38 -13.94 1.42
C VAL A 133 -4.88 -13.66 1.25
N PRO A 134 -5.28 -12.71 0.38
CA PRO A 134 -6.68 -12.53 0.06
C PRO A 134 -7.28 -13.77 -0.58
N ARG A 135 -8.53 -14.10 -0.24
CA ARG A 135 -9.19 -15.33 -0.71
C ARG A 135 -9.29 -15.42 -2.24
N ASN A 136 -9.36 -14.27 -2.92
CA ASN A 136 -9.43 -14.20 -4.38
C ASN A 136 -8.10 -14.51 -5.08
N LEU A 137 -7.01 -14.63 -4.33
CA LEU A 137 -5.69 -15.07 -4.80
C LEU A 137 -5.32 -16.46 -4.24
N CYS A 138 -6.30 -17.20 -3.74
CA CYS A 138 -6.13 -18.56 -3.23
C CYS A 138 -7.01 -19.55 -4.01
N VAL A 139 -6.49 -20.76 -4.22
CA VAL A 139 -7.22 -21.88 -4.83
C VAL A 139 -7.00 -23.15 -4.02
N ALA A 140 -8.02 -23.99 -3.91
CA ALA A 140 -7.88 -25.31 -3.28
C ALA A 140 -6.97 -26.20 -4.14
N ILE A 141 -6.13 -27.00 -3.48
CA ILE A 141 -5.25 -27.95 -4.15
C ILE A 141 -6.04 -29.24 -4.40
N PRO A 142 -6.14 -29.73 -5.66
CA PRO A 142 -6.74 -31.04 -5.94
C PRO A 142 -6.06 -32.18 -5.16
N LYS A 143 -6.77 -33.28 -4.90
CA LYS A 143 -6.25 -34.37 -4.05
C LYS A 143 -4.97 -34.97 -4.64
N GLU A 144 -4.93 -35.07 -5.96
CA GLU A 144 -3.89 -35.68 -6.79
C GLU A 144 -2.63 -34.80 -6.90
N VAL A 145 -2.76 -33.49 -6.63
CA VAL A 145 -1.67 -32.51 -6.81
C VAL A 145 -0.92 -32.34 -5.50
N SER A 146 0.41 -32.45 -5.50
CA SER A 146 1.25 -32.25 -4.32
C SER A 146 1.43 -30.76 -3.95
N PHE A 147 1.93 -30.44 -2.75
CA PHE A 147 2.28 -29.05 -2.40
C PHE A 147 3.39 -28.49 -3.29
N GLU A 148 4.35 -29.34 -3.68
CA GLU A 148 5.45 -28.94 -4.57
C GLU A 148 4.91 -28.53 -5.94
N GLN A 149 4.06 -29.36 -6.55
CA GLN A 149 3.37 -29.02 -7.80
C GLN A 149 2.50 -27.77 -7.67
N ALA A 150 1.71 -27.68 -6.59
CA ALA A 150 0.84 -26.54 -6.33
C ALA A 150 1.61 -25.22 -6.14
N SER A 151 2.89 -25.25 -5.74
CA SER A 151 3.70 -24.04 -5.60
C SER A 151 3.94 -23.29 -6.92
N PHE A 152 3.69 -23.93 -8.08
CA PHE A 152 3.77 -23.33 -9.41
C PHE A 152 2.55 -22.48 -9.79
N VAL A 153 1.53 -22.40 -8.93
CA VAL A 153 0.21 -21.86 -9.27
C VAL A 153 0.22 -20.46 -9.91
N ALA A 154 1.04 -19.52 -9.41
CA ALA A 154 1.08 -18.17 -9.96
C ALA A 154 1.70 -18.16 -11.36
N LEU A 155 2.77 -18.94 -11.58
CA LEU A 155 3.47 -19.06 -12.85
C LEU A 155 2.64 -19.80 -13.90
N GLY A 156 1.94 -20.85 -13.47
CA GLY A 156 0.94 -21.52 -14.30
C GLY A 156 -0.20 -20.59 -14.70
N GLY A 157 -0.67 -19.75 -13.78
CA GLY A 157 -1.62 -18.68 -14.06
C GLY A 157 -1.11 -17.67 -15.10
N ILE A 158 0.17 -17.29 -15.04
CA ILE A 158 0.81 -16.40 -16.01
C ILE A 158 0.85 -17.04 -17.41
N ALA A 159 1.29 -18.30 -17.49
CA ALA A 159 1.33 -19.04 -18.75
C ALA A 159 -0.07 -19.17 -19.37
N LEU A 160 -1.08 -19.50 -18.54
CA LEU A 160 -2.45 -19.68 -19.01
C LEU A 160 -3.08 -18.36 -19.48
N GLU A 161 -2.80 -17.24 -18.82
CA GLU A 161 -3.24 -15.92 -19.27
C GLU A 161 -2.64 -15.57 -20.63
N ALA A 162 -1.34 -15.83 -20.82
CA ALA A 162 -0.69 -15.61 -22.11
C ALA A 162 -1.33 -16.44 -23.24
N VAL A 163 -1.65 -17.70 -22.96
CA VAL A 163 -2.39 -18.57 -23.89
C VAL A 163 -3.78 -17.99 -24.19
N ARG A 164 -4.51 -17.51 -23.19
CA ARG A 164 -5.83 -16.88 -23.40
C ARG A 164 -5.74 -15.60 -24.22
N MET A 165 -4.70 -14.80 -24.02
CA MET A 165 -4.45 -13.60 -24.81
C MET A 165 -4.08 -13.93 -26.25
N ALA A 166 -3.44 -15.08 -26.51
CA ALA A 166 -3.14 -15.57 -27.86
C ALA A 166 -4.41 -16.01 -28.62
N ARG A 167 -5.49 -16.37 -27.91
CA ARG A 167 -6.75 -16.89 -28.48
C ARG A 167 -6.53 -18.05 -29.46
N PRO A 168 -5.80 -19.11 -29.06
CA PRO A 168 -5.59 -20.24 -29.93
C PRO A 168 -6.89 -21.03 -30.12
N GLU A 169 -7.01 -21.65 -31.28
CA GLU A 169 -8.05 -22.66 -31.58
C GLU A 169 -7.39 -24.03 -31.75
N ILE A 170 -8.20 -25.08 -31.72
CA ILE A 170 -7.73 -26.46 -31.91
C ILE A 170 -7.09 -26.55 -33.31
N GLY A 171 -5.87 -27.06 -33.39
CA GLY A 171 -5.09 -27.17 -34.63
C GLY A 171 -4.27 -25.93 -35.00
N HIS A 172 -4.38 -24.81 -34.27
CA HIS A 172 -3.53 -23.64 -34.54
C HIS A 172 -2.04 -23.94 -34.39
N CYS A 173 -1.23 -23.34 -35.27
CA CYS A 173 0.22 -23.31 -35.19
C CYS A 173 0.68 -22.15 -34.31
N VAL A 174 1.20 -22.45 -33.12
CA VAL A 174 1.63 -21.46 -32.13
C VAL A 174 3.13 -21.53 -31.89
N VAL A 175 3.82 -20.39 -31.96
CA VAL A 175 5.25 -20.28 -31.66
C VAL A 175 5.46 -19.74 -30.25
N VAL A 176 6.29 -20.40 -29.45
CA VAL A 176 6.67 -19.94 -28.10
C VAL A 176 8.14 -19.53 -28.10
N ILE A 177 8.42 -18.23 -27.92
CA ILE A 177 9.78 -17.67 -27.89
C ILE A 177 10.24 -17.50 -26.43
N GLY A 178 11.29 -18.23 -26.06
CA GLY A 178 11.83 -18.33 -24.70
C GLY A 178 11.27 -19.55 -23.97
N LEU A 179 12.05 -20.62 -23.89
CA LEU A 179 11.72 -21.90 -23.25
C LEU A 179 12.33 -22.02 -21.84
N GLY A 180 12.40 -20.89 -21.12
CA GLY A 180 12.54 -20.93 -19.65
C GLY A 180 11.29 -21.49 -18.98
N LEU A 181 11.20 -21.42 -17.66
CA LEU A 181 10.10 -22.03 -16.90
C LEU A 181 8.70 -21.70 -17.44
N LEU A 182 8.38 -20.42 -17.67
CA LEU A 182 7.08 -20.02 -18.22
C LEU A 182 6.86 -20.53 -19.65
N GLY A 183 7.91 -20.58 -20.47
CA GLY A 183 7.85 -21.13 -21.82
C GLY A 183 7.51 -22.62 -21.81
N GLN A 184 8.16 -23.40 -20.95
CA GLN A 184 7.89 -24.83 -20.78
C GLN A 184 6.44 -25.10 -20.33
N LEU A 185 5.91 -24.30 -19.40
CA LEU A 185 4.51 -24.38 -18.99
C LEU A 185 3.56 -24.02 -20.15
N THR A 186 3.90 -22.97 -20.90
CA THR A 186 3.09 -22.49 -22.04
C THR A 186 2.99 -23.54 -23.14
N VAL A 187 4.10 -24.21 -23.47
CA VAL A 187 4.12 -25.32 -24.45
C VAL A 187 3.12 -26.39 -24.03
N GLN A 188 3.21 -26.90 -22.80
CA GLN A 188 2.34 -27.96 -22.31
C GLN A 188 0.85 -27.55 -22.30
N ILE A 189 0.55 -26.32 -21.88
CA ILE A 189 -0.83 -25.80 -21.88
C ILE A 189 -1.41 -25.69 -23.29
N LEU A 190 -0.62 -25.21 -24.26
CA LEU A 190 -1.05 -25.15 -25.66
C LEU A 190 -1.30 -26.55 -26.24
N LYS A 191 -0.42 -27.52 -25.93
CA LYS A 191 -0.61 -28.93 -26.33
C LYS A 191 -1.86 -29.52 -25.71
N ALA A 192 -2.11 -29.26 -24.42
CA ALA A 192 -3.33 -29.69 -23.74
C ALA A 192 -4.61 -29.08 -24.34
N GLY A 193 -4.49 -27.90 -24.96
CA GLY A 193 -5.56 -27.21 -25.71
C GLY A 193 -5.73 -27.67 -27.17
N GLY A 194 -4.92 -28.62 -27.65
CA GLY A 194 -5.02 -29.16 -29.01
C GLY A 194 -4.26 -28.37 -30.08
N CYS A 195 -3.33 -27.50 -29.69
CA CYS A 195 -2.51 -26.75 -30.65
C CYS A 195 -1.29 -27.54 -31.14
N GLN A 196 -0.75 -27.11 -32.28
CA GLN A 196 0.59 -27.45 -32.74
C GLN A 196 1.56 -26.38 -32.24
N VAL A 197 2.66 -26.78 -31.60
CA VAL A 197 3.56 -25.87 -30.89
C VAL A 197 4.99 -25.99 -31.41
N LEU A 198 5.55 -24.85 -31.83
CA LEU A 198 6.97 -24.70 -32.12
C LEU A 198 7.65 -23.89 -31.00
N GLY A 199 8.62 -24.49 -30.33
CA GLY A 199 9.38 -23.85 -29.25
C GLY A 199 10.69 -23.24 -29.75
N VAL A 200 11.07 -22.06 -29.25
CA VAL A 200 12.32 -21.37 -29.59
C VAL A 200 13.08 -20.95 -28.34
N ASP A 201 14.33 -21.35 -28.21
CA ASP A 201 15.25 -20.83 -27.18
C ASP A 201 16.68 -20.76 -27.75
N ILE A 202 17.64 -20.31 -26.95
CA ILE A 202 19.06 -20.28 -27.30
C ILE A 202 19.86 -21.31 -26.50
N ILE A 203 19.29 -21.85 -25.42
CA ILE A 203 19.92 -22.81 -24.51
C ILE A 203 19.50 -24.23 -24.93
N PRO A 204 20.45 -25.09 -25.36
CA PRO A 204 20.17 -26.43 -25.85
C PRO A 204 19.34 -27.30 -24.88
N ASP A 205 19.64 -27.26 -23.59
CA ASP A 205 18.94 -28.09 -22.59
C ASP A 205 17.46 -27.73 -22.48
N ARG A 206 17.11 -26.44 -22.63
CA ARG A 206 15.73 -25.96 -22.62
C ARG A 206 14.97 -26.39 -23.87
N ILE A 207 15.65 -26.41 -25.01
CA ILE A 207 15.13 -26.89 -26.29
C ILE A 207 14.82 -28.38 -26.19
N ALA A 208 15.76 -29.18 -25.66
CA ALA A 208 15.59 -30.61 -25.46
C ALA A 208 14.42 -30.90 -24.50
N LEU A 209 14.34 -30.16 -23.38
CA LEU A 209 13.25 -30.29 -22.43
C LEU A 209 11.88 -29.95 -23.03
N ALA A 210 11.78 -28.89 -23.84
CA ALA A 210 10.52 -28.53 -24.48
C ALA A 210 10.02 -29.61 -25.45
N ARG A 211 10.93 -30.29 -26.14
CA ARG A 211 10.61 -31.44 -26.99
C ARG A 211 10.05 -32.60 -26.16
N ASP A 212 10.68 -32.94 -25.04
CA ASP A 212 10.19 -33.97 -24.11
C ASP A 212 8.81 -33.61 -23.51
N LEU A 213 8.58 -32.33 -23.25
CA LEU A 213 7.33 -31.81 -22.71
C LEU A 213 6.25 -31.56 -23.78
N GLY A 214 6.50 -31.94 -25.04
CA GLY A 214 5.47 -32.05 -26.08
C GLY A 214 5.48 -30.98 -27.17
N ALA A 215 6.49 -30.11 -27.26
CA ALA A 215 6.67 -29.26 -28.43
C ALA A 215 6.87 -30.13 -29.69
N ASP A 216 6.12 -29.86 -30.74
CA ASP A 216 6.17 -30.64 -31.99
C ASP A 216 7.46 -30.36 -32.77
N VAL A 217 7.88 -29.09 -32.75
CA VAL A 217 9.15 -28.63 -33.33
C VAL A 217 9.85 -27.75 -32.31
N VAL A 218 11.18 -27.85 -32.24
CA VAL A 218 12.00 -26.98 -31.40
C VAL A 218 13.19 -26.46 -32.18
N VAL A 219 13.53 -25.19 -31.97
CA VAL A 219 14.48 -24.43 -32.78
C VAL A 219 15.44 -23.67 -31.87
N ASN A 220 16.73 -23.68 -32.21
CA ASN A 220 17.70 -22.76 -31.61
C ASN A 220 17.67 -21.41 -32.35
N GLY A 221 17.21 -20.35 -31.69
CA GLY A 221 17.02 -19.03 -32.28
C GLY A 221 18.30 -18.28 -32.70
N VAL A 222 19.49 -18.88 -32.47
CA VAL A 222 20.79 -18.36 -32.90
C VAL A 222 21.35 -19.14 -34.08
N THR A 223 21.30 -20.47 -34.04
CA THR A 223 21.96 -21.33 -35.04
C THR A 223 21.04 -21.71 -36.20
N ASP A 224 19.74 -21.72 -35.99
CA ASP A 224 18.78 -22.26 -36.94
C ASP A 224 17.99 -21.14 -37.63
N ASP A 225 17.55 -21.35 -38.87
CA ASP A 225 16.66 -20.43 -39.58
C ASP A 225 15.22 -20.59 -39.07
N LEU A 226 14.86 -19.77 -38.08
CA LEU A 226 13.53 -19.74 -37.49
C LEU A 226 12.42 -19.49 -38.53
N ARG A 227 12.66 -18.68 -39.56
CA ARG A 227 11.65 -18.41 -40.59
C ARG A 227 11.41 -19.63 -41.46
N ALA A 228 12.47 -20.33 -41.84
CA ALA A 228 12.35 -21.58 -42.58
C ALA A 228 11.62 -22.65 -41.76
N ALA A 229 12.00 -22.83 -40.49
CA ALA A 229 11.37 -23.80 -39.60
C ALA A 229 9.87 -23.52 -39.41
N VAL A 230 9.47 -22.27 -39.18
CA VAL A 230 8.04 -21.93 -39.04
C VAL A 230 7.29 -22.14 -40.35
N ARG A 231 7.87 -21.76 -41.51
CA ARG A 231 7.22 -22.00 -42.80
C ARG A 231 6.97 -23.48 -43.05
N GLU A 232 7.95 -24.35 -42.78
CA GLU A 232 7.76 -25.80 -42.91
C GLU A 232 6.69 -26.31 -41.95
N PHE A 233 6.78 -25.91 -40.68
CA PHE A 233 5.86 -26.32 -39.62
C PHE A 233 4.40 -25.91 -39.89
N SER A 234 4.19 -24.71 -40.44
CA SER A 234 2.87 -24.15 -40.71
C SER A 234 2.37 -24.38 -42.15
N ALA A 235 3.02 -25.26 -42.92
CA ALA A 235 2.74 -25.46 -44.35
C ALA A 235 2.71 -24.15 -45.18
N GLY A 236 3.62 -23.22 -44.88
CA GLY A 236 3.82 -21.95 -45.58
C GLY A 236 3.01 -20.76 -45.06
N HIS A 237 2.03 -20.98 -44.17
CA HIS A 237 1.10 -19.93 -43.74
C HIS A 237 1.67 -18.94 -42.71
N GLY A 238 2.70 -19.32 -41.95
CA GLY A 238 3.16 -18.61 -40.76
C GLY A 238 2.39 -19.02 -39.50
N ALA A 239 2.84 -18.57 -38.33
CA ALA A 239 2.22 -18.89 -37.06
C ALA A 239 0.93 -18.10 -36.83
N ASP A 240 -0.15 -18.78 -36.43
CA ASP A 240 -1.42 -18.15 -36.01
C ASP A 240 -1.22 -17.20 -34.85
N SER A 241 -0.34 -17.59 -33.92
CA SER A 241 0.03 -16.78 -32.78
C SER A 241 1.47 -17.02 -32.35
N VAL A 242 2.10 -15.97 -31.83
CA VAL A 242 3.44 -16.03 -31.24
C VAL A 242 3.37 -15.53 -29.79
N ILE A 243 3.80 -16.34 -28.84
CA ILE A 243 3.85 -16.01 -27.42
C ILE A 243 5.30 -15.82 -27.00
N ILE A 244 5.63 -14.62 -26.52
CA ILE A 244 6.99 -14.26 -26.07
C ILE A 244 7.08 -14.39 -24.55
N MET A 245 7.88 -15.35 -24.11
CA MET A 245 8.21 -15.67 -22.71
C MET A 245 9.67 -15.34 -22.35
N ALA A 246 10.47 -14.90 -23.33
CA ALA A 246 11.86 -14.50 -23.12
C ALA A 246 11.98 -13.26 -22.20
N SER A 247 13.13 -13.14 -21.51
CA SER A 247 13.47 -11.99 -20.69
C SER A 247 14.83 -11.42 -21.14
N THR A 248 14.82 -10.27 -21.80
CA THR A 248 16.01 -9.60 -22.37
C THR A 248 15.73 -8.12 -22.65
N GLU A 249 16.73 -7.25 -22.58
CA GLU A 249 16.57 -5.85 -23.01
C GLU A 249 16.47 -5.72 -24.55
N SER A 250 16.78 -6.79 -25.30
CA SER A 250 16.77 -6.78 -26.76
C SER A 250 15.35 -6.69 -27.34
N ASN A 251 15.25 -6.03 -28.50
CA ASN A 251 14.04 -5.98 -29.32
C ASN A 251 13.89 -7.18 -30.27
N ARG A 252 14.91 -8.05 -30.34
CA ARG A 252 14.94 -9.19 -31.26
C ARG A 252 13.73 -10.14 -31.11
N PRO A 253 13.23 -10.47 -29.90
CA PRO A 253 12.07 -11.36 -29.77
C PRO A 253 10.80 -10.83 -30.45
N ILE A 254 10.53 -9.52 -30.37
CA ILE A 254 9.34 -8.92 -31.01
C ILE A 254 9.51 -8.81 -32.52
N GLU A 255 10.74 -8.57 -32.99
CA GLU A 255 11.08 -8.60 -34.42
C GLU A 255 10.86 -10.01 -34.98
N GLN A 256 11.47 -11.04 -34.38
CA GLN A 256 11.29 -12.43 -34.78
C GLN A 256 9.83 -12.86 -34.75
N ALA A 257 9.07 -12.46 -33.72
CA ALA A 257 7.64 -12.74 -33.64
C ALA A 257 6.88 -12.15 -34.83
N ALA A 258 7.13 -10.89 -35.20
CA ALA A 258 6.47 -10.25 -36.34
C ALA A 258 6.85 -10.91 -37.68
N GLU A 259 8.08 -11.40 -37.81
CA GLU A 259 8.58 -12.05 -39.01
C GLU A 259 7.89 -13.38 -39.29
N VAL A 260 7.65 -14.19 -38.26
CA VAL A 260 7.10 -15.54 -38.39
C VAL A 260 5.59 -15.62 -38.18
N CYS A 261 4.99 -14.60 -37.57
CA CYS A 261 3.54 -14.48 -37.47
C CYS A 261 2.92 -14.34 -38.86
N ARG A 262 1.77 -14.99 -39.08
CA ARG A 262 1.02 -14.87 -40.32
C ARG A 262 0.31 -13.52 -40.45
N GLU A 263 -0.22 -13.25 -41.64
CA GLU A 263 -1.16 -12.14 -41.82
C GLU A 263 -2.38 -12.32 -40.91
N ARG A 264 -2.77 -11.23 -40.24
CA ARG A 264 -3.83 -11.16 -39.23
C ARG A 264 -3.63 -12.13 -38.06
N GLY A 265 -2.39 -12.51 -37.80
CA GLY A 265 -2.02 -13.29 -36.62
C GLY A 265 -1.83 -12.40 -35.38
N ARG A 266 -1.49 -13.03 -34.25
CA ARG A 266 -1.37 -12.34 -32.96
C ARG A 266 -0.01 -12.54 -32.30
N VAL A 267 0.54 -11.49 -31.72
CA VAL A 267 1.75 -11.53 -30.91
C VAL A 267 1.43 -11.13 -29.47
N VAL A 268 1.77 -12.01 -28.52
CA VAL A 268 1.59 -11.81 -27.08
C VAL A 268 2.94 -11.61 -26.41
N ALA A 269 3.18 -10.43 -25.86
CA ALA A 269 4.36 -10.17 -25.02
C ALA A 269 4.01 -10.43 -23.55
N THR A 270 4.64 -11.45 -22.95
CA THR A 270 4.48 -11.78 -21.52
C THR A 270 5.80 -11.62 -20.76
N GLY A 271 6.91 -12.03 -21.38
CA GLY A 271 8.25 -11.81 -20.85
C GLY A 271 8.72 -10.36 -20.97
N LEU A 272 9.77 -10.01 -20.21
CA LEU A 272 10.35 -8.67 -20.18
C LEU A 272 11.26 -8.49 -21.41
N VAL A 273 10.72 -7.93 -22.51
CA VAL A 273 11.45 -7.70 -23.77
C VAL A 273 11.43 -6.25 -24.21
N GLY A 274 12.30 -5.88 -25.14
CA GLY A 274 12.19 -4.60 -25.86
C GLY A 274 10.84 -4.48 -26.59
N LEU A 275 10.19 -3.32 -26.47
CA LEU A 275 8.85 -3.06 -27.03
C LEU A 275 8.86 -2.03 -28.18
N LYS A 276 9.95 -1.96 -28.95
CA LYS A 276 9.99 -1.14 -30.18
C LYS A 276 9.33 -1.92 -31.31
N ILE A 277 8.02 -1.76 -31.45
CA ILE A 277 7.21 -2.51 -32.43
C ILE A 277 7.70 -2.21 -33.86
N PRO A 278 8.08 -3.24 -34.66
CA PRO A 278 8.52 -3.06 -36.05
C PRO A 278 7.34 -2.71 -36.96
N ARG A 279 7.04 -1.41 -37.05
CA ARG A 279 5.83 -0.86 -37.71
C ARG A 279 5.57 -1.44 -39.10
N LYS A 280 6.60 -1.60 -39.94
CA LYS A 280 6.44 -2.10 -41.32
C LYS A 280 5.78 -3.49 -41.33
N LEU A 281 6.34 -4.44 -40.58
CA LEU A 281 5.85 -5.81 -40.53
C LEU A 281 4.45 -5.91 -39.91
N PHE A 282 4.20 -5.18 -38.82
CA PHE A 282 2.88 -5.15 -38.18
C PHE A 282 1.80 -4.53 -39.08
N TYR A 283 2.16 -3.50 -39.87
CA TYR A 283 1.27 -2.85 -40.82
C TYR A 283 0.97 -3.74 -42.02
N GLU A 284 2.01 -4.29 -42.68
CA GLU A 284 1.86 -5.12 -43.87
C GLU A 284 1.04 -6.39 -43.61
N LYS A 285 1.19 -6.98 -42.42
CA LYS A 285 0.52 -8.21 -42.03
C LYS A 285 -0.73 -8.00 -41.16
N GLU A 286 -1.10 -6.77 -40.81
CA GLU A 286 -2.20 -6.48 -39.86
C GLU A 286 -2.10 -7.28 -38.55
N ILE A 287 -0.90 -7.41 -37.96
CA ILE A 287 -0.69 -8.22 -36.75
C ILE A 287 -1.26 -7.52 -35.53
N GLU A 288 -1.99 -8.26 -34.69
CA GLU A 288 -2.43 -7.77 -33.38
C GLU A 288 -1.34 -7.96 -32.32
N PHE A 289 -1.07 -6.91 -31.53
CA PHE A 289 -0.12 -6.96 -30.42
C PHE A 289 -0.83 -6.80 -29.08
N VAL A 290 -0.52 -7.65 -28.11
CA VAL A 290 -1.02 -7.54 -26.73
C VAL A 290 0.08 -7.81 -25.72
N VAL A 291 0.06 -7.07 -24.61
CA VAL A 291 0.90 -7.32 -23.44
C VAL A 291 0.07 -8.06 -22.39
N SER A 292 0.50 -9.27 -22.03
CA SER A 292 -0.21 -10.11 -21.06
C SER A 292 -0.10 -9.55 -19.64
N ARG A 293 -1.21 -9.56 -18.88
CA ARG A 293 -1.25 -9.06 -17.50
C ARG A 293 -1.04 -10.19 -16.50
N ALA A 294 0.21 -10.57 -16.26
CA ALA A 294 0.57 -11.61 -15.27
C ALA A 294 -0.41 -12.79 -15.34
N TRP A 295 -1.07 -13.16 -14.22
CA TRP A 295 -2.06 -14.25 -14.16
C TRP A 295 -3.51 -13.83 -14.45
N GLY A 296 -3.74 -12.65 -15.03
CA GLY A 296 -5.01 -12.23 -15.63
C GLY A 296 -5.88 -11.25 -14.82
N PRO A 297 -7.15 -11.05 -15.22
CA PRO A 297 -8.08 -10.10 -14.61
C PRO A 297 -8.22 -10.25 -13.10
N GLY A 298 -8.17 -9.13 -12.38
CA GLY A 298 -8.06 -9.08 -10.92
C GLY A 298 -6.67 -8.69 -10.44
N MET A 299 -5.62 -8.93 -11.22
CA MET A 299 -4.28 -8.43 -10.89
C MET A 299 -4.23 -6.89 -11.02
N TYR A 300 -3.66 -6.23 -10.01
CA TYR A 300 -3.61 -4.77 -9.86
C TYR A 300 -4.98 -4.10 -9.66
N ASP A 301 -6.03 -4.88 -9.44
CA ASP A 301 -7.36 -4.38 -9.09
C ASP A 301 -7.53 -4.51 -7.57
N VAL A 302 -7.47 -3.37 -6.88
CA VAL A 302 -7.58 -3.30 -5.42
C VAL A 302 -8.95 -3.78 -4.94
N ASP A 303 -10.01 -3.57 -5.72
CA ASP A 303 -11.36 -4.00 -5.34
C ASP A 303 -11.43 -5.53 -5.36
N TYR A 304 -10.87 -6.15 -6.38
CA TYR A 304 -10.81 -7.61 -6.49
C TYR A 304 -9.86 -8.24 -5.46
N GLU A 305 -8.65 -7.70 -5.31
CA GLU A 305 -7.61 -8.27 -4.46
C GLU A 305 -7.85 -8.01 -2.97
N GLN A 306 -8.32 -6.82 -2.58
CA GLN A 306 -8.33 -6.40 -1.18
C GLN A 306 -9.74 -6.14 -0.63
N ARG A 307 -10.68 -5.70 -1.48
CA ARG A 307 -12.06 -5.37 -1.06
C ARG A 307 -13.08 -6.46 -1.39
N ASP A 308 -12.60 -7.57 -1.95
CA ASP A 308 -13.39 -8.76 -2.22
C ASP A 308 -14.57 -8.54 -3.20
N VAL A 309 -14.42 -7.58 -4.11
CA VAL A 309 -15.37 -7.32 -5.19
C VAL A 309 -15.10 -8.29 -6.34
N LYS A 310 -16.05 -9.18 -6.61
CA LYS A 310 -15.90 -10.21 -7.66
C LYS A 310 -16.41 -9.69 -9.00
N TYR A 311 -15.70 -10.04 -10.08
CA TYR A 311 -16.22 -9.82 -11.42
C TYR A 311 -17.43 -10.73 -11.70
N PRO A 312 -18.48 -10.22 -12.35
CA PRO A 312 -19.60 -11.07 -12.74
C PRO A 312 -19.13 -12.11 -13.77
N LEU A 313 -19.41 -13.37 -13.48
CA LEU A 313 -18.98 -14.52 -14.28
C LEU A 313 -19.34 -14.43 -15.77
N PRO A 314 -20.53 -13.93 -16.18
CA PRO A 314 -20.90 -13.83 -17.60
C PRO A 314 -20.03 -12.86 -18.42
N TYR A 315 -19.45 -11.83 -17.78
CA TYR A 315 -18.65 -10.81 -18.47
C TYR A 315 -17.15 -11.07 -18.35
N VAL A 316 -16.70 -11.61 -17.22
CA VAL A 316 -15.30 -11.98 -16.99
C VAL A 316 -15.26 -13.44 -16.59
N ARG A 317 -15.22 -14.32 -17.60
CA ARG A 317 -15.15 -15.77 -17.38
C ARG A 317 -13.87 -16.19 -16.68
N TRP A 318 -12.76 -15.55 -17.02
CA TRP A 318 -11.42 -15.95 -16.62
C TRP A 318 -10.76 -14.87 -15.77
N THR A 319 -10.76 -15.08 -14.45
CA THR A 319 -10.07 -14.22 -13.48
C THR A 319 -8.74 -14.86 -13.06
N ALA A 320 -7.90 -14.11 -12.36
CA ALA A 320 -6.71 -14.58 -11.66
C ALA A 320 -6.90 -15.94 -10.97
N ARG A 321 -7.94 -16.03 -10.13
CA ARG A 321 -8.28 -17.24 -9.38
C ARG A 321 -8.62 -18.41 -10.29
N ARG A 322 -9.37 -18.17 -11.37
CA ARG A 322 -9.80 -19.23 -12.29
C ARG A 322 -8.67 -19.66 -13.21
N ASN A 323 -7.77 -18.76 -13.61
CA ASN A 323 -6.52 -19.11 -14.30
C ASN A 323 -5.72 -20.11 -13.44
N MET A 324 -5.49 -19.75 -12.18
CA MET A 324 -4.79 -20.60 -11.21
C MET A 324 -5.47 -21.96 -10.99
N ALA A 325 -6.79 -21.96 -10.81
CA ALA A 325 -7.54 -23.21 -10.62
C ALA A 325 -7.46 -24.11 -11.86
N THR A 326 -7.64 -23.55 -13.07
CA THR A 326 -7.51 -24.31 -14.32
C THR A 326 -6.11 -24.89 -14.48
N PHE A 327 -5.07 -24.15 -14.13
CA PHE A 327 -3.70 -24.67 -14.16
C PHE A 327 -3.55 -25.90 -13.25
N LEU A 328 -4.01 -25.83 -12.00
CA LEU A 328 -3.93 -26.99 -11.10
C LEU A 328 -4.78 -28.17 -11.59
N SER A 329 -5.90 -27.94 -12.26
CA SER A 329 -6.67 -29.02 -12.91
C SER A 329 -5.87 -29.70 -14.02
N LEU A 330 -5.15 -28.94 -14.87
CA LEU A 330 -4.31 -29.53 -15.91
C LEU A 330 -3.15 -30.36 -15.33
N VAL A 331 -2.61 -29.95 -14.19
CA VAL A 331 -1.60 -30.73 -13.45
C VAL A 331 -2.22 -32.01 -12.87
N ALA A 332 -3.40 -31.91 -12.25
CA ALA A 332 -4.12 -33.07 -11.70
C ALA A 332 -4.46 -34.11 -12.78
N GLU A 333 -4.82 -33.65 -13.99
CA GLU A 333 -5.09 -34.51 -15.15
C GLU A 333 -3.81 -35.08 -15.80
N GLY A 334 -2.61 -34.72 -15.32
CA GLY A 334 -1.34 -35.14 -15.90
C GLY A 334 -1.01 -34.51 -17.26
N ARG A 335 -1.80 -33.51 -17.70
CA ARG A 335 -1.58 -32.78 -18.96
C ARG A 335 -0.44 -31.76 -18.86
N VAL A 336 -0.09 -31.36 -17.65
CA VAL A 336 1.09 -30.53 -17.35
C VAL A 336 1.94 -31.26 -16.31
N ARG A 337 3.14 -31.66 -16.71
CA ARG A 337 4.15 -32.31 -15.85
C ARG A 337 5.10 -31.25 -15.30
N LEU A 338 5.35 -31.30 -13.99
CA LEU A 338 6.16 -30.29 -13.28
C LEU A 338 7.48 -30.85 -12.77
N GLU A 339 7.58 -32.16 -12.55
CA GLU A 339 8.76 -32.84 -12.05
C GLU A 339 10.00 -32.56 -12.92
N PRO A 340 9.93 -32.60 -14.27
CA PRO A 340 11.07 -32.28 -15.12
C PRO A 340 11.48 -30.79 -15.06
N LEU A 341 10.63 -29.91 -14.55
CA LEU A 341 10.89 -28.48 -14.44
C LEU A 341 11.60 -28.10 -13.14
N ILE A 342 11.62 -28.99 -12.14
CA ILE A 342 12.23 -28.72 -10.83
C ILE A 342 13.68 -29.17 -10.87
N THR A 343 14.60 -28.21 -10.96
CA THR A 343 16.04 -28.51 -11.00
C THR A 343 16.66 -28.52 -9.62
N HIS A 344 16.17 -27.68 -8.70
CA HIS A 344 16.73 -27.57 -7.36
C HIS A 344 15.65 -27.50 -6.28
N ARG A 345 16.00 -28.02 -5.11
CA ARG A 345 15.23 -27.93 -3.87
C ARG A 345 16.17 -27.43 -2.78
N PHE A 346 15.75 -26.40 -2.07
CA PHE A 346 16.49 -25.85 -0.94
C PHE A 346 15.58 -25.81 0.29
N PRO A 347 16.06 -26.22 1.48
CA PRO A 347 15.42 -25.83 2.73
C PRO A 347 15.28 -24.31 2.80
N PHE A 348 14.17 -23.81 3.34
CA PHE A 348 13.90 -22.36 3.41
C PHE A 348 14.97 -21.60 4.22
N GLU A 349 15.58 -22.25 5.20
CA GLU A 349 16.72 -21.73 5.97
C GLU A 349 17.92 -21.39 5.07
N GLN A 350 18.07 -22.09 3.94
CA GLN A 350 19.12 -21.90 2.94
C GLN A 350 18.62 -21.09 1.73
N ALA A 351 17.53 -20.33 1.89
CA ALA A 351 17.01 -19.51 0.80
C ALA A 351 18.07 -18.54 0.25
N LEU A 352 18.95 -17.98 1.09
CA LEU A 352 20.01 -17.08 0.61
C LEU A 352 20.96 -17.76 -0.39
N ASP A 353 21.33 -19.02 -0.12
CA ASP A 353 22.21 -19.81 -0.99
C ASP A 353 21.53 -20.09 -2.35
N ALA A 354 20.22 -20.36 -2.34
CA ALA A 354 19.43 -20.54 -3.56
C ALA A 354 19.48 -19.29 -4.46
N TYR A 355 19.37 -18.09 -3.88
CA TYR A 355 19.46 -16.84 -4.63
C TYR A 355 20.90 -16.53 -5.07
N GLU A 356 21.89 -16.88 -4.27
CA GLU A 356 23.29 -16.75 -4.68
C GLU A 356 23.61 -17.62 -5.91
N MET A 357 23.15 -18.87 -5.94
CA MET A 357 23.22 -19.76 -7.11
C MET A 357 22.53 -19.14 -8.33
N ILE A 358 21.30 -18.63 -8.16
CA ILE A 358 20.54 -17.99 -9.24
C ILE A 358 21.27 -16.77 -9.84
N LEU A 359 21.87 -15.95 -8.97
CA LEU A 359 22.53 -14.70 -9.35
C LEU A 359 23.91 -14.91 -9.96
N SER A 360 24.69 -15.84 -9.40
CA SER A 360 26.01 -16.19 -9.92
C SER A 360 25.89 -16.85 -11.30
N GLY A 361 24.83 -17.65 -11.51
CA GLY A 361 24.63 -18.38 -12.75
C GLY A 361 25.66 -19.49 -12.97
N ASN A 362 26.31 -19.95 -11.89
CA ASN A 362 27.35 -20.98 -11.95
C ASN A 362 26.78 -22.36 -12.34
N GLU A 363 25.48 -22.58 -12.13
CA GLU A 363 24.80 -23.84 -12.42
C GLU A 363 23.50 -23.59 -13.22
N PRO A 364 23.16 -24.46 -14.19
CA PRO A 364 21.90 -24.37 -14.93
C PRO A 364 20.67 -24.60 -14.04
N TYR A 365 19.63 -23.78 -14.20
CA TYR A 365 18.38 -23.92 -13.46
C TYR A 365 17.13 -23.62 -14.30
N ILE A 366 15.99 -24.17 -13.86
CA ILE A 366 14.65 -23.87 -14.40
C ILE A 366 13.69 -23.51 -13.26
N GLY A 367 13.29 -24.48 -12.45
CA GLY A 367 12.46 -24.30 -11.26
C GLY A 367 13.26 -24.55 -9.99
N VAL A 368 13.20 -23.60 -9.06
CA VAL A 368 13.86 -23.67 -7.76
C VAL A 368 12.78 -23.63 -6.68
N VAL A 369 12.61 -24.73 -5.96
CA VAL A 369 11.59 -24.87 -4.92
C VAL A 369 12.24 -24.67 -3.55
N LEU A 370 11.60 -23.86 -2.71
CA LEU A 370 11.93 -23.73 -1.30
C LEU A 370 11.02 -24.62 -0.47
N GLU A 371 11.63 -25.38 0.44
CA GLU A 371 10.99 -26.36 1.30
C GLU A 371 10.96 -25.86 2.74
N TYR A 372 9.76 -25.83 3.33
CA TYR A 372 9.56 -25.36 4.69
C TYR A 372 9.43 -26.57 5.61
N GLY A 373 10.09 -26.53 6.76
CA GLY A 373 9.97 -27.56 7.78
C GLY A 373 8.55 -27.63 8.37
N GLU A 374 8.27 -28.71 9.10
CA GLU A 374 7.09 -28.82 9.95
C GLU A 374 7.25 -27.91 11.17
N ILE A 375 7.04 -26.63 10.95
CA ILE A 375 6.97 -25.66 12.04
C ILE A 375 5.50 -25.64 12.48
N GLU A 376 5.19 -26.18 13.65
CA GLU A 376 4.01 -25.70 14.36
C GLU A 376 4.35 -24.27 14.77
N PRO A 377 3.71 -23.24 14.18
CA PRO A 377 4.03 -21.89 14.56
C PRO A 377 3.61 -21.73 16.01
N GLU A 378 4.58 -21.73 16.93
CA GLU A 378 4.32 -21.17 18.24
C GLU A 378 3.81 -19.74 18.00
N PRO A 379 2.74 -19.31 18.69
CA PRO A 379 2.21 -17.97 18.57
C PRO A 379 3.18 -16.98 19.24
N VAL A 380 4.39 -16.85 18.70
CA VAL A 380 5.32 -15.76 19.01
C VAL A 380 4.73 -14.52 18.33
N ARG A 381 3.77 -13.91 19.03
CA ARG A 381 3.07 -12.69 18.61
C ARG A 381 3.98 -11.46 18.78
N ARG A 382 4.90 -11.53 19.74
CA ARG A 382 5.85 -10.49 20.15
C ARG A 382 7.28 -10.85 19.73
N ILE A 383 8.00 -9.93 19.09
CA ILE A 383 9.45 -10.02 18.91
C ILE A 383 10.11 -8.95 19.76
N VAL A 384 10.95 -9.37 20.72
CA VAL A 384 11.79 -8.47 21.50
C VAL A 384 12.96 -8.00 20.63
N LEU A 385 13.06 -6.70 20.41
CA LEU A 385 14.09 -6.07 19.58
C LEU A 385 15.27 -5.57 20.42
N ARG A 386 15.00 -5.19 21.67
CA ARG A 386 16.00 -4.77 22.65
C ARG A 386 15.67 -5.37 24.01
N SER A 387 16.61 -6.11 24.59
CA SER A 387 16.49 -6.53 25.99
C SER A 387 16.81 -5.34 26.88
N VAL A 388 15.79 -4.62 27.31
CA VAL A 388 15.98 -3.69 28.44
C VAL A 388 15.94 -4.55 29.69
N GLY A 389 17.07 -4.71 30.37
CA GLY A 389 17.05 -5.26 31.72
C GLY A 389 16.07 -4.42 32.54
N ARG A 390 15.11 -5.04 33.22
CA ARG A 390 14.08 -4.38 34.06
C ARG A 390 14.64 -3.49 35.20
N SER A 391 15.94 -3.23 35.21
CA SER A 391 16.65 -2.54 36.28
C SER A 391 17.06 -1.13 35.87
N ALA A 392 16.55 -0.16 36.63
CA ALA A 392 17.05 1.21 36.81
C ALA A 392 16.51 2.35 35.93
N VAL A 393 15.23 2.34 35.56
CA VAL A 393 14.51 3.62 35.40
C VAL A 393 13.46 3.66 36.50
N ALA A 394 13.51 4.68 37.36
CA ALA A 394 12.53 4.86 38.42
C ALA A 394 11.14 4.91 37.78
N ALA A 395 10.22 4.06 38.26
CA ALA A 395 8.82 4.09 37.86
C ALA A 395 8.29 5.52 38.04
N GLY A 396 7.99 6.21 36.92
CA GLY A 396 7.44 7.57 36.91
C GLY A 396 8.25 8.64 36.17
N GLU A 397 9.48 8.40 35.72
CA GLU A 397 10.27 9.45 35.02
C GLU A 397 10.05 9.51 33.49
N GLU A 398 9.72 8.39 32.84
CA GLU A 398 9.50 8.33 31.38
C GLU A 398 8.11 7.78 31.03
N ILE A 399 7.51 8.32 29.95
CA ILE A 399 6.22 7.85 29.43
C ILE A 399 6.45 6.78 28.37
N GLY A 400 5.99 5.55 28.64
CA GLY A 400 5.99 4.45 27.70
C GLY A 400 4.90 4.57 26.63
N ILE A 401 5.30 4.39 25.38
CA ILE A 401 4.43 4.56 24.21
C ILE A 401 4.30 3.27 23.41
N GLY A 402 3.05 2.97 23.05
CA GLY A 402 2.68 2.03 22.01
C GLY A 402 2.25 2.71 20.72
N LEU A 403 2.70 2.19 19.57
CA LEU A 403 2.34 2.70 18.25
C LEU A 403 1.45 1.68 17.52
N ILE A 404 0.26 2.11 17.09
CA ILE A 404 -0.63 1.32 16.24
C ILE A 404 -0.65 1.98 14.85
N GLY A 405 -0.08 1.29 13.86
CA GLY A 405 0.07 1.79 12.50
C GLY A 405 1.38 2.57 12.30
N ALA A 406 2.10 2.25 11.23
CA ALA A 406 3.34 2.91 10.86
C ALA A 406 3.41 3.20 9.35
N GLY A 407 2.40 3.95 8.88
CA GLY A 407 2.33 4.41 7.50
C GLY A 407 3.50 5.32 7.10
N LEU A 408 3.47 5.81 5.85
CA LEU A 408 4.52 6.70 5.35
C LEU A 408 4.63 7.99 6.18
N TYR A 409 3.49 8.56 6.59
CA TYR A 409 3.45 9.75 7.43
C TYR A 409 4.09 9.52 8.81
N ALA A 410 3.73 8.42 9.49
CA ALA A 410 4.33 8.03 10.76
C ALA A 410 5.86 7.94 10.67
N ARG A 411 6.37 7.23 9.66
CA ARG A 411 7.82 7.02 9.44
C ARG A 411 8.56 8.29 8.99
N GLY A 412 7.92 9.12 8.18
CA GLY A 412 8.53 10.32 7.58
C GLY A 412 8.51 11.54 8.49
N THR A 413 7.48 11.68 9.33
CA THR A 413 7.18 12.92 10.04
C THR A 413 7.05 12.71 11.55
N LEU A 414 6.12 11.87 12.02
CA LEU A 414 5.81 11.81 13.45
C LEU A 414 6.86 11.07 14.29
N LEU A 415 7.33 9.89 13.88
CA LEU A 415 8.34 9.15 14.63
C LEU A 415 9.70 9.88 14.74
N PRO A 416 10.20 10.55 13.68
CA PRO A 416 11.37 11.42 13.81
C PRO A 416 11.18 12.58 14.79
N ALA A 417 9.96 13.10 14.93
CA ALA A 417 9.62 14.14 15.89
C ALA A 417 9.54 13.57 17.31
N LEU A 418 8.88 12.42 17.47
CA LEU A 418 8.70 11.73 18.75
C LEU A 418 10.03 11.36 19.42
N ARG A 419 11.02 10.91 18.65
CA ARG A 419 12.38 10.61 19.14
C ARG A 419 13.13 11.80 19.74
N LYS A 420 12.66 13.02 19.50
CA LYS A 420 13.27 14.26 20.05
C LYS A 420 12.59 14.72 21.32
N VAL A 421 11.49 14.09 21.73
CA VAL A 421 10.81 14.40 22.97
C VAL A 421 11.56 13.69 24.11
N GLU A 422 12.06 14.45 25.06
CA GLU A 422 12.70 13.92 26.27
C GLU A 422 11.68 13.21 27.16
N GLY A 423 12.09 12.21 27.93
CA GLY A 423 11.21 11.48 28.88
C GLY A 423 10.14 10.64 28.19
N VAL A 424 10.47 10.06 27.03
CA VAL A 424 9.60 9.21 26.22
C VAL A 424 10.33 7.92 25.89
N ARG A 425 9.68 6.79 26.21
CA ARG A 425 10.18 5.45 25.93
C ARG A 425 9.33 4.79 24.84
N LEU A 426 9.95 4.39 23.73
CA LEU A 426 9.26 3.70 22.64
C LEU A 426 9.17 2.21 22.97
N VAL A 427 8.05 1.77 23.53
CA VAL A 427 7.92 0.40 24.04
C VAL A 427 7.54 -0.55 22.91
N ALA A 428 6.43 -0.26 22.22
CA ALA A 428 5.83 -1.20 21.28
C ALA A 428 5.45 -0.58 19.93
N VAL A 429 5.59 -1.35 18.85
CA VAL A 429 4.97 -1.03 17.56
C VAL A 429 4.18 -2.21 16.98
N ALA A 430 2.94 -1.94 16.60
CA ALA A 430 2.05 -2.84 15.90
C ALA A 430 1.70 -2.29 14.52
N THR A 431 1.80 -3.12 13.48
CA THR A 431 1.36 -2.74 12.12
C THR A 431 0.65 -3.92 11.46
N ALA A 432 -0.08 -3.67 10.37
CA ALA A 432 -0.76 -4.71 9.61
C ALA A 432 0.16 -5.78 8.99
N SER A 433 1.47 -5.55 8.92
CA SER A 433 2.46 -6.49 8.39
C SER A 433 3.63 -6.67 9.36
N GLY A 434 3.97 -7.93 9.68
CA GLY A 434 5.10 -8.26 10.55
C GLY A 434 6.41 -7.60 10.11
N ILE A 435 6.70 -7.58 8.80
CA ILE A 435 7.89 -6.92 8.25
C ILE A 435 7.92 -5.44 8.61
N SER A 436 6.81 -4.73 8.38
CA SER A 436 6.76 -3.29 8.64
C SER A 436 6.92 -3.00 10.13
N SER A 437 6.34 -3.83 11.00
CA SER A 437 6.47 -3.66 12.45
C SER A 437 7.92 -3.83 12.92
N ARG A 438 8.61 -4.89 12.46
CA ARG A 438 10.03 -5.12 12.81
C ARG A 438 10.94 -4.03 12.29
N HIS A 439 10.83 -3.67 11.01
CA HIS A 439 11.67 -2.63 10.42
C HIS A 439 11.50 -1.28 11.14
N VAL A 440 10.26 -0.89 11.44
CA VAL A 440 9.99 0.34 12.20
C VAL A 440 10.53 0.23 13.62
N GLY A 441 10.34 -0.93 14.25
CA GLY A 441 10.82 -1.19 15.60
C GLY A 441 12.33 -1.02 15.73
N GLU A 442 13.11 -1.70 14.89
CA GLU A 442 14.58 -1.62 14.89
C GLU A 442 15.08 -0.21 14.56
N LYS A 443 14.49 0.43 13.53
CA LYS A 443 14.92 1.74 13.05
C LYS A 443 14.72 2.86 14.06
N PHE A 444 13.57 2.87 14.73
CA PHE A 444 13.22 3.93 15.67
C PHE A 444 13.60 3.59 17.11
N GLY A 445 13.95 2.33 17.38
CA GLY A 445 14.45 1.87 18.66
C GLY A 445 13.35 1.46 19.64
N PHE A 446 12.27 0.84 19.12
CA PHE A 446 11.26 0.24 19.98
C PHE A 446 11.81 -1.00 20.71
N GLU A 447 11.29 -1.28 21.89
CA GLU A 447 11.69 -2.44 22.69
C GLU A 447 11.18 -3.75 22.09
N TYR A 448 9.95 -3.74 21.58
CA TYR A 448 9.37 -4.88 20.88
C TYR A 448 8.46 -4.47 19.70
N CYS A 449 8.22 -5.42 18.80
CA CYS A 449 7.20 -5.31 17.78
C CYS A 449 6.21 -6.48 17.82
N THR A 450 4.99 -6.25 17.36
CA THR A 450 3.92 -7.25 17.28
C THR A 450 3.07 -7.04 16.03
N ALA A 451 2.32 -8.06 15.63
CA ALA A 451 1.22 -7.94 14.67
C ALA A 451 -0.17 -7.81 15.34
N ASP A 452 -0.26 -7.99 16.66
CA ASP A 452 -1.49 -7.86 17.44
C ASP A 452 -1.42 -6.62 18.34
N TYR A 453 -2.12 -5.56 17.95
CA TYR A 453 -2.15 -4.31 18.73
C TYR A 453 -2.76 -4.48 20.13
N ARG A 454 -3.48 -5.57 20.41
CA ARG A 454 -4.04 -5.82 21.75
C ARG A 454 -2.96 -6.00 22.80
N GLU A 455 -1.80 -6.56 22.42
CA GLU A 455 -0.64 -6.62 23.30
C GLU A 455 -0.16 -5.23 23.71
N ILE A 456 -0.38 -4.20 22.87
CA ILE A 456 -0.06 -2.80 23.23
C ILE A 456 -1.05 -2.27 24.26
N LEU A 457 -2.32 -2.64 24.14
CA LEU A 457 -3.38 -2.18 25.03
C LEU A 457 -3.28 -2.85 26.41
N GLU A 458 -2.83 -4.10 26.45
CA GLU A 458 -2.67 -4.90 27.66
C GLU A 458 -1.33 -4.66 28.38
N ASP A 459 -0.34 -4.04 27.73
CA ASP A 459 0.98 -3.80 28.34
C ASP A 459 0.93 -2.64 29.35
N GLU A 460 1.19 -2.94 30.62
CA GLU A 460 1.22 -1.96 31.74
C GLU A 460 2.35 -0.94 31.60
N ASP A 461 3.43 -1.29 30.89
CA ASP A 461 4.56 -0.41 30.62
C ASP A 461 4.22 0.70 29.62
N ILE A 462 3.05 0.63 28.96
CA ILE A 462 2.56 1.61 28.00
C ILE A 462 1.48 2.48 28.66
N GLN A 463 1.77 3.78 28.77
CA GLN A 463 0.80 4.75 29.29
C GLN A 463 0.09 5.52 28.17
N ALA A 464 0.70 5.64 26.99
CA ALA A 464 0.12 6.33 25.84
C ALA A 464 0.15 5.49 24.55
N VAL A 465 -0.93 5.55 23.77
CA VAL A 465 -1.07 4.88 22.48
C VAL A 465 -1.21 5.90 21.36
N PHE A 466 -0.38 5.76 20.34
CA PHE A 466 -0.39 6.57 19.13
C PHE A 466 -0.99 5.80 17.96
N ILE A 467 -2.12 6.27 17.44
CA ILE A 467 -2.90 5.64 16.36
C ILE A 467 -2.65 6.39 15.06
N LEU A 468 -1.84 5.79 14.18
CA LEU A 468 -1.38 6.36 12.90
C LEU A 468 -1.74 5.46 11.71
N THR A 469 -2.98 4.95 11.72
CA THR A 469 -3.53 4.02 10.75
C THR A 469 -4.23 4.74 9.59
N ARG A 470 -5.03 4.03 8.77
CA ARG A 470 -5.95 4.67 7.82
C ARG A 470 -7.19 5.16 8.57
N HIS A 471 -7.86 6.19 8.02
CA HIS A 471 -8.92 6.94 8.69
C HIS A 471 -10.04 6.04 9.23
N GLY A 472 -10.55 5.10 8.44
CA GLY A 472 -11.66 4.21 8.83
C GLY A 472 -11.38 3.23 9.97
N SER A 473 -10.17 3.25 10.54
CA SER A 473 -9.83 2.46 11.72
C SER A 473 -9.52 3.29 12.96
N HIS A 474 -9.52 4.63 12.84
CA HIS A 474 -9.17 5.54 13.93
C HIS A 474 -10.11 5.41 15.11
N ALA A 475 -11.43 5.58 14.88
CA ALA A 475 -12.44 5.53 15.93
C ALA A 475 -12.37 4.21 16.72
N ARG A 476 -12.33 3.07 16.03
CA ARG A 476 -12.22 1.75 16.67
C ARG A 476 -10.99 1.65 17.58
N PHE A 477 -9.81 1.98 17.06
CA PHE A 477 -8.58 1.87 17.85
C PHE A 477 -8.55 2.89 19.01
N ALA A 478 -9.12 4.09 18.82
CA ALA A 478 -9.21 5.09 19.87
C ALA A 478 -10.14 4.63 20.99
N VAL A 479 -11.32 4.09 20.65
CA VAL A 479 -12.28 3.50 21.59
C VAL A 479 -11.63 2.40 22.43
N GLU A 480 -10.98 1.44 21.77
CA GLU A 480 -10.34 0.32 22.47
C GLU A 480 -9.19 0.78 23.37
N ALA A 481 -8.37 1.74 22.93
CA ALA A 481 -7.26 2.27 23.72
C ALA A 481 -7.72 3.13 24.91
N LEU A 482 -8.74 3.97 24.73
CA LEU A 482 -9.32 4.77 25.81
C LEU A 482 -9.90 3.88 26.91
N ARG A 483 -10.66 2.84 26.52
CA ARG A 483 -11.24 1.85 27.45
C ARG A 483 -10.19 0.98 28.14
N ALA A 484 -9.04 0.76 27.50
CA ALA A 484 -7.88 0.12 28.14
C ALA A 484 -7.13 1.05 29.12
N GLY A 485 -7.66 2.25 29.41
CA GLY A 485 -7.07 3.20 30.35
C GLY A 485 -5.83 3.92 29.82
N LYS A 486 -5.57 3.87 28.51
CA LYS A 486 -4.40 4.51 27.89
C LYS A 486 -4.71 5.95 27.50
N ALA A 487 -3.73 6.85 27.61
CA ALA A 487 -3.80 8.16 26.97
C ALA A 487 -3.72 7.97 25.44
N VAL A 488 -4.58 8.62 24.67
CA VAL A 488 -4.67 8.39 23.23
C VAL A 488 -4.25 9.61 22.43
N PHE A 489 -3.29 9.40 21.53
CA PHE A 489 -3.05 10.28 20.39
C PHE A 489 -3.56 9.60 19.13
N VAL A 490 -4.48 10.22 18.40
CA VAL A 490 -5.03 9.68 17.14
C VAL A 490 -4.84 10.68 16.02
N GLU A 491 -4.32 10.22 14.88
CA GLU A 491 -4.25 11.07 13.70
C GLU A 491 -5.64 11.46 13.19
N LYS A 492 -5.73 12.58 12.46
CA LYS A 492 -7.03 13.02 11.91
C LYS A 492 -7.43 12.19 10.69
N PRO A 493 -8.74 12.02 10.42
CA PRO A 493 -9.88 12.49 11.21
C PRO A 493 -10.15 11.61 12.44
N LEU A 494 -10.92 12.12 13.39
CA LEU A 494 -11.28 11.35 14.58
C LEU A 494 -12.22 10.18 14.25
N ALA A 495 -13.20 10.42 13.37
CA ALA A 495 -14.23 9.48 12.96
C ALA A 495 -14.65 9.74 11.50
N LEU A 496 -15.24 8.73 10.83
CA LEU A 496 -15.79 8.88 9.47
C LEU A 496 -17.29 9.14 9.45
N ASN A 497 -18.00 8.93 10.56
CA ASN A 497 -19.44 9.16 10.68
C ASN A 497 -19.83 9.46 12.14
N GLU A 498 -21.06 9.91 12.35
CA GLU A 498 -21.58 10.32 13.67
C GLU A 498 -21.60 9.17 14.67
N ARG A 499 -21.93 7.94 14.23
CA ARG A 499 -21.93 6.76 15.10
C ARG A 499 -20.54 6.47 15.64
N GLU A 500 -19.52 6.49 14.79
CA GLU A 500 -18.13 6.33 15.21
C GLU A 500 -17.69 7.43 16.18
N LEU A 501 -18.12 8.68 15.95
CA LEU A 501 -17.84 9.80 16.84
C LEU A 501 -18.51 9.62 18.21
N GLU A 502 -19.76 9.18 18.24
CA GLU A 502 -20.51 8.85 19.45
C GLU A 502 -19.78 7.77 20.27
N GLU A 503 -19.36 6.68 19.62
CA GLU A 503 -18.60 5.59 20.25
C GLU A 503 -17.30 6.11 20.89
N VAL A 504 -16.58 7.03 20.22
CA VAL A 504 -15.37 7.67 20.76
C VAL A 504 -15.67 8.55 21.97
N VAL A 505 -16.72 9.38 21.92
CA VAL A 505 -17.10 10.28 23.02
C VAL A 505 -17.47 9.46 24.28
N LYS A 506 -18.25 8.39 24.11
CA LYS A 506 -18.58 7.47 25.20
C LYS A 506 -17.34 6.81 25.79
N ALA A 507 -16.46 6.28 24.94
CA ALA A 507 -15.21 5.66 25.38
C ALA A 507 -14.25 6.65 26.07
N TRP A 508 -14.24 7.91 25.64
CA TRP A 508 -13.45 8.97 26.28
C TRP A 508 -13.94 9.22 27.71
N GLN A 509 -15.26 9.27 27.92
CA GLN A 509 -15.86 9.47 29.25
C GLN A 509 -15.69 8.24 30.16
N GLU A 510 -15.86 7.04 29.61
CA GLU A 510 -15.77 5.76 30.34
C GLU A 510 -14.32 5.36 30.67
N GLY A 511 -13.36 5.82 29.87
CA GLY A 511 -11.97 5.38 29.88
C GLY A 511 -11.01 6.36 30.57
N SER A 512 -9.83 6.55 29.98
CA SER A 512 -8.79 7.42 30.54
C SER A 512 -9.12 8.92 30.56
N GLY A 513 -10.11 9.37 29.78
CA GLY A 513 -10.42 10.78 29.61
C GLY A 513 -9.35 11.61 28.90
N PHE A 514 -8.28 10.99 28.36
CA PHE A 514 -7.18 11.71 27.72
C PHE A 514 -7.09 11.38 26.23
N LEU A 515 -7.59 12.27 25.39
CA LEU A 515 -7.60 12.15 23.93
C LEU A 515 -6.99 13.40 23.28
N MET A 516 -6.07 13.19 22.35
CA MET A 516 -5.55 14.23 21.47
C MET A 516 -5.66 13.80 20.01
N VAL A 517 -6.30 14.64 19.21
CA VAL A 517 -6.39 14.45 17.76
C VAL A 517 -5.25 15.22 17.08
N GLY A 518 -4.65 14.62 16.04
CA GLY A 518 -3.50 15.11 15.27
C GLY A 518 -3.72 16.39 14.45
N PHE A 519 -4.34 17.41 15.05
CA PHE A 519 -4.55 18.72 14.46
C PHE A 519 -3.34 19.65 14.66
N ASN A 520 -2.17 19.20 14.23
CA ASN A 520 -0.88 19.88 14.34
C ASN A 520 -0.86 21.42 14.13
N ARG A 521 -1.65 21.94 13.19
CA ARG A 521 -1.64 23.37 12.79
C ARG A 521 -1.93 24.33 13.95
N ARG A 522 -2.69 23.91 14.97
CA ARG A 522 -2.95 24.72 16.16
C ARG A 522 -1.68 24.97 16.98
N PHE A 523 -0.71 24.06 16.90
CA PHE A 523 0.56 24.14 17.63
C PHE A 523 1.71 24.70 16.79
N ALA A 524 1.43 25.12 15.55
CA ALA A 524 2.47 25.66 14.68
C ALA A 524 3.03 26.98 15.24
N PRO A 525 4.35 27.22 15.18
CA PRO A 525 4.96 28.44 15.70
C PRO A 525 4.40 29.74 15.10
N THR A 526 3.91 29.68 13.86
CA THR A 526 3.23 30.80 13.18
C THR A 526 1.81 31.02 13.69
N THR A 527 1.08 29.96 14.01
CA THR A 527 -0.28 30.03 14.58
C THR A 527 -0.21 30.61 15.99
N LEU A 528 0.63 30.05 16.85
CA LEU A 528 0.84 30.51 18.22
C LEU A 528 1.27 32.00 18.26
N TYR A 529 2.16 32.40 17.34
CA TYR A 529 2.57 33.80 17.20
C TYR A 529 1.41 34.74 16.86
N ILE A 530 0.50 34.32 15.98
CA ILE A 530 -0.67 35.12 15.63
C ILE A 530 -1.65 35.18 16.79
N GLN A 531 -1.92 34.07 17.48
CA GLN A 531 -2.80 34.05 18.65
C GLN A 531 -2.29 34.97 19.76
N GLU A 532 -0.99 34.89 20.09
CA GLU A 532 -0.35 35.76 21.07
C GLU A 532 -0.50 37.25 20.71
N ARG A 533 -0.34 37.59 19.43
CA ARG A 533 -0.42 38.98 18.91
C ARG A 533 -1.84 39.52 18.81
N LEU A 534 -2.81 38.67 18.46
CA LEU A 534 -4.23 39.02 18.47
C LEU A 534 -4.71 39.26 19.90
N GLY A 535 -4.20 38.49 20.86
CA GLY A 535 -4.52 38.57 22.28
C GLY A 535 -5.96 38.15 22.59
N GLY A 536 -6.27 38.07 23.89
CA GLY A 536 -7.64 37.93 24.38
C GLY A 536 -8.37 39.25 24.20
N GLY A 537 -9.17 39.37 23.13
CA GLY A 537 -9.95 40.56 22.82
C GLY A 537 -11.40 40.19 22.49
N THR A 538 -12.31 41.13 22.72
CA THR A 538 -13.71 41.00 22.35
C THR A 538 -13.93 41.47 20.91
N GLY A 539 -14.65 40.69 20.10
CA GLY A 539 -15.04 41.07 18.75
C GLY A 539 -14.67 40.01 17.69
N PRO A 540 -15.49 39.90 16.63
CA PRO A 540 -15.41 38.83 15.66
C PRO A 540 -14.16 38.94 14.78
N LEU A 541 -13.72 37.79 14.29
CA LEU A 541 -12.67 37.65 13.28
C LEU A 541 -13.25 37.10 11.98
N VAL A 542 -12.63 37.47 10.87
CA VAL A 542 -12.84 36.85 9.57
C VAL A 542 -11.58 36.08 9.20
N VAL A 543 -11.69 34.76 9.08
CA VAL A 543 -10.56 33.88 8.77
C VAL A 543 -10.73 33.27 7.39
N TYR A 544 -9.74 33.46 6.53
CA TYR A 544 -9.68 32.86 5.19
C TYR A 544 -8.55 31.83 5.15
N CYS A 545 -8.85 30.62 4.67
CA CYS A 545 -7.89 29.53 4.49
C CYS A 545 -7.93 29.05 3.04
N ARG A 546 -6.77 28.91 2.40
CA ARG A 546 -6.62 28.30 1.07
C ARG A 546 -5.69 27.10 1.13
N CYS A 547 -6.13 25.98 0.58
CA CYS A 547 -5.32 24.77 0.41
C CYS A 547 -5.26 24.33 -1.05
N ASN A 548 -4.06 24.34 -1.64
CA ASN A 548 -3.74 23.69 -2.90
C ASN A 548 -3.27 22.25 -2.63
N ALA A 549 -4.23 21.35 -2.41
CA ALA A 549 -3.98 20.03 -1.86
C ALA A 549 -3.47 19.01 -2.92
N GLY A 550 -3.58 19.34 -4.21
CA GLY A 550 -3.08 18.56 -5.34
C GLY A 550 -3.87 17.27 -5.61
N TYR A 551 -3.66 16.70 -6.81
CA TYR A 551 -4.50 15.61 -7.32
C TYR A 551 -4.20 14.27 -6.62
N ILE A 552 -5.27 13.53 -6.33
CA ILE A 552 -5.27 12.15 -5.83
C ILE A 552 -6.14 11.31 -6.79
N PRO A 553 -5.64 10.17 -7.30
CA PRO A 553 -6.40 9.28 -8.18
C PRO A 553 -7.74 8.80 -7.56
N PRO A 554 -8.82 8.64 -8.35
CA PRO A 554 -10.14 8.21 -7.87
C PRO A 554 -10.15 6.86 -7.13
N ASP A 555 -9.27 5.93 -7.51
CA ASP A 555 -9.13 4.57 -6.95
C ASP A 555 -8.35 4.54 -5.63
N SER A 556 -7.81 5.68 -5.20
CA SER A 556 -7.11 5.82 -3.92
C SER A 556 -8.01 5.49 -2.73
N TRP A 557 -7.44 4.83 -1.71
CA TRP A 557 -8.12 4.54 -0.43
C TRP A 557 -8.71 5.80 0.23
N VAL A 558 -8.14 6.98 -0.04
CA VAL A 558 -8.61 8.27 0.49
C VAL A 558 -10.08 8.52 0.10
N HIS A 559 -10.46 8.14 -1.11
CA HIS A 559 -11.81 8.34 -1.65
C HIS A 559 -12.76 7.19 -1.33
N HIS A 560 -12.24 6.08 -0.82
CA HIS A 560 -13.10 4.96 -0.44
C HIS A 560 -13.89 5.33 0.83
N PRO A 561 -15.23 5.24 0.82
CA PRO A 561 -16.08 5.74 1.91
C PRO A 561 -15.74 5.16 3.28
N GLN A 562 -15.36 3.87 3.34
CA GLN A 562 -15.06 3.17 4.58
C GLN A 562 -13.58 3.20 4.98
N GLU A 563 -12.67 3.58 4.09
CA GLU A 563 -11.23 3.60 4.41
C GLU A 563 -10.71 5.01 4.66
N GLY A 564 -11.11 5.96 3.80
CA GLY A 564 -10.62 7.33 3.80
C GLY A 564 -11.69 8.39 4.06
N GLY A 565 -12.94 8.14 3.68
CA GLY A 565 -14.06 9.07 3.88
C GLY A 565 -13.98 10.36 3.06
N GLY A 566 -13.15 10.40 2.02
CA GLY A 566 -12.95 11.59 1.20
C GLY A 566 -12.07 12.67 1.84
N ARG A 567 -11.84 13.75 1.09
CA ARG A 567 -10.93 14.83 1.52
C ARG A 567 -11.58 15.85 2.44
N ILE A 568 -12.91 15.94 2.47
CA ILE A 568 -13.63 16.82 3.40
C ILE A 568 -13.39 16.34 4.83
N ILE A 569 -13.83 15.12 5.13
CA ILE A 569 -13.61 14.49 6.44
C ILE A 569 -12.11 14.33 6.69
N GLY A 570 -11.37 13.83 5.70
CA GLY A 570 -9.96 13.47 5.87
C GLY A 570 -8.94 14.61 5.91
N GLU A 571 -9.16 15.76 5.25
CA GLU A 571 -8.17 16.85 5.16
C GLU A 571 -8.73 18.23 5.50
N VAL A 572 -9.97 18.56 5.11
CA VAL A 572 -10.57 19.90 5.36
C VAL A 572 -10.76 20.15 6.86
N CYS A 573 -10.94 19.09 7.66
CA CYS A 573 -11.00 19.15 9.13
C CYS A 573 -9.84 19.94 9.76
N HIS A 574 -8.63 19.90 9.18
CA HIS A 574 -7.50 20.68 9.66
C HIS A 574 -7.73 22.20 9.63
N PHE A 575 -8.47 22.69 8.63
CA PHE A 575 -8.73 24.12 8.49
C PHE A 575 -9.90 24.55 9.37
N VAL A 576 -10.88 23.67 9.59
CA VAL A 576 -11.95 23.90 10.58
C VAL A 576 -11.35 24.02 11.99
N ASP A 577 -10.44 23.11 12.36
CA ASP A 577 -9.70 23.16 13.63
C ASP A 577 -8.84 24.42 13.77
N LEU A 578 -8.14 24.80 12.69
CA LEU A 578 -7.30 25.99 12.68
C LEU A 578 -8.12 27.27 12.85
N ILE A 579 -9.28 27.36 12.19
CA ILE A 579 -10.19 28.51 12.33
C ILE A 579 -10.65 28.60 13.79
N GLN A 580 -11.13 27.50 14.39
CA GLN A 580 -11.51 27.47 15.82
C GLN A 580 -10.37 27.91 16.73
N THR A 581 -9.15 27.44 16.47
CA THR A 581 -7.97 27.82 17.24
C THR A 581 -7.70 29.33 17.17
N LEU A 582 -7.81 29.92 15.97
CA LEU A 582 -7.53 31.34 15.76
C LEU A 582 -8.62 32.26 16.33
N THR A 583 -9.88 31.82 16.32
CA THR A 583 -11.03 32.59 16.83
C THR A 583 -11.28 32.37 18.32
N GLY A 584 -11.01 31.16 18.83
CA GLY A 584 -11.46 30.71 20.14
C GLY A 584 -12.96 30.37 20.20
N GLU A 585 -13.59 30.17 19.04
CA GLU A 585 -15.04 30.01 18.86
C GLU A 585 -15.35 28.68 18.16
N LEU A 586 -16.54 28.11 18.37
CA LEU A 586 -16.97 26.83 17.76
C LEU A 586 -17.78 27.04 16.48
N PRO A 587 -17.67 26.18 15.46
CA PRO A 587 -18.51 26.23 14.28
C PRO A 587 -19.95 25.83 14.62
N VAL A 588 -20.92 26.66 14.20
CA VAL A 588 -22.36 26.46 14.45
C VAL A 588 -23.19 26.33 13.18
N GLU A 589 -22.65 26.73 12.03
CA GLU A 589 -23.30 26.59 10.73
C GLU A 589 -22.26 26.51 9.61
N VAL A 590 -22.53 25.68 8.60
CA VAL A 590 -21.67 25.53 7.42
C VAL A 590 -22.47 25.53 6.13
N TYR A 591 -21.93 26.16 5.09
CA TYR A 591 -22.40 26.05 3.72
C TYR A 591 -21.24 25.71 2.78
N VAL A 592 -21.45 24.83 1.81
CA VAL A 592 -20.41 24.39 0.88
C VAL A 592 -20.87 24.47 -0.57
N ALA A 593 -20.04 25.09 -1.41
CA ALA A 593 -20.14 25.01 -2.86
C ALA A 593 -19.00 24.14 -3.40
N ALA A 594 -19.33 23.03 -4.05
CA ALA A 594 -18.38 22.14 -4.73
C ALA A 594 -18.34 22.41 -6.24
N THR A 595 -17.22 22.09 -6.88
CA THR A 595 -17.12 22.16 -8.35
C THR A 595 -18.02 21.13 -9.03
N SER A 596 -18.70 21.52 -10.12
CA SER A 596 -19.49 20.63 -10.99
C SER A 596 -18.68 20.13 -12.21
N GLY A 597 -19.14 19.07 -12.87
CA GLY A 597 -18.51 18.48 -14.07
C GLY A 597 -18.13 17.00 -13.92
N ALA A 598 -17.32 16.48 -14.85
CA ALA A 598 -16.98 15.05 -14.98
C ALA A 598 -16.38 14.39 -13.71
N ASP A 599 -15.87 15.20 -12.77
CA ASP A 599 -15.25 14.76 -11.52
C ASP A 599 -15.99 15.24 -10.25
N ALA A 600 -17.21 15.78 -10.39
CA ALA A 600 -18.02 16.27 -9.27
C ALA A 600 -18.27 15.21 -8.19
N GLY A 601 -18.20 13.92 -8.57
CA GLY A 601 -18.38 12.80 -7.65
C GLY A 601 -17.35 12.69 -6.53
N LEU A 602 -16.11 13.21 -6.71
CA LEU A 602 -15.06 13.12 -5.70
C LEU A 602 -15.12 14.24 -4.65
N ARG A 603 -15.83 15.35 -4.92
CA ARG A 603 -15.97 16.49 -3.99
C ARG A 603 -14.64 17.07 -3.48
N ASP A 604 -13.65 17.09 -4.37
CA ASP A 604 -12.25 17.37 -4.05
C ASP A 604 -11.81 18.82 -4.23
N SER A 605 -12.70 19.66 -4.78
CA SER A 605 -12.49 21.10 -4.92
C SER A 605 -13.76 21.84 -4.52
N LEU A 606 -13.63 22.71 -3.52
CA LEU A 606 -14.77 23.29 -2.82
C LEU A 606 -14.44 24.64 -2.18
N SER A 607 -15.50 25.42 -1.94
CA SER A 607 -15.50 26.62 -1.14
C SER A 607 -16.46 26.43 0.04
N VAL A 608 -15.95 26.55 1.26
CA VAL A 608 -16.70 26.45 2.52
C VAL A 608 -16.89 27.83 3.13
N SER A 609 -18.07 28.09 3.65
CA SER A 609 -18.35 29.21 4.55
C SER A 609 -18.81 28.69 5.91
N LEU A 610 -18.21 29.19 7.00
CA LEU A 610 -18.47 28.79 8.38
C LEU A 610 -18.96 29.98 9.19
N LYS A 611 -20.00 29.81 10.00
CA LYS A 611 -20.35 30.73 11.10
C LYS A 611 -19.92 30.12 12.43
N LEU A 612 -19.44 30.96 13.32
CA LEU A 612 -18.98 30.57 14.65
C LEU A 612 -19.86 31.19 15.75
N ASP A 613 -19.86 30.56 16.93
CA ASP A 613 -20.72 30.91 18.07
C ASP A 613 -20.47 32.31 18.66
N GLY A 614 -19.26 32.85 18.55
CA GLY A 614 -18.91 34.22 18.96
C GLY A 614 -19.09 35.28 17.87
N GLY A 615 -19.67 34.91 16.73
CA GLY A 615 -19.95 35.81 15.60
C GLY A 615 -18.81 35.95 14.58
N SER A 616 -17.69 35.24 14.77
CA SER A 616 -16.65 35.13 13.74
C SER A 616 -17.16 34.37 12.50
N VAL A 617 -16.50 34.57 11.37
CA VAL A 617 -16.79 33.87 10.11
C VAL A 617 -15.51 33.27 9.54
N GLY A 618 -15.60 32.02 9.09
CA GLY A 618 -14.53 31.29 8.43
C GLY A 618 -14.82 31.06 6.95
N SER A 619 -13.79 31.01 6.12
CA SER A 619 -13.88 30.59 4.72
C SER A 619 -12.73 29.67 4.36
N ILE A 620 -13.03 28.54 3.72
CA ILE A 620 -12.02 27.56 3.28
C ILE A 620 -12.15 27.35 1.78
N VAL A 621 -11.12 27.66 1.02
CA VAL A 621 -10.99 27.26 -0.39
C VAL A 621 -10.04 26.09 -0.47
N TYR A 622 -10.58 24.92 -0.80
CA TYR A 622 -9.82 23.68 -0.92
C TYR A 622 -9.81 23.25 -2.38
N VAL A 623 -8.65 23.05 -2.98
CA VAL A 623 -8.54 22.70 -4.41
C VAL A 623 -7.56 21.55 -4.63
N SER A 624 -7.95 20.60 -5.48
CA SER A 624 -7.14 19.41 -5.79
C SER A 624 -6.44 19.48 -7.16
N ARG A 625 -6.76 20.47 -8.01
CA ARG A 625 -6.24 20.57 -9.38
C ARG A 625 -5.20 21.66 -9.61
N GLY A 626 -4.80 22.38 -8.56
CA GLY A 626 -3.72 23.35 -8.69
C GLY A 626 -2.38 22.67 -8.94
N ASP A 627 -1.49 23.37 -9.65
CA ASP A 627 -0.12 22.91 -9.87
C ASP A 627 0.61 22.75 -8.54
N LYS A 628 1.22 21.59 -8.31
CA LYS A 628 1.86 21.28 -7.04
C LYS A 628 3.04 22.20 -6.74
N SER A 629 3.64 22.90 -7.71
CA SER A 629 4.73 23.86 -7.49
C SER A 629 4.31 25.13 -6.75
N PHE A 630 3.01 25.43 -6.71
CA PHE A 630 2.48 26.58 -5.99
C PHE A 630 2.34 26.28 -4.48
N PRO A 631 2.60 27.25 -3.57
CA PRO A 631 2.53 27.01 -2.12
C PRO A 631 1.20 26.42 -1.66
N ARG A 632 1.30 25.35 -0.86
CA ARG A 632 0.15 24.52 -0.46
C ARG A 632 -0.87 25.31 0.35
N GLU A 633 -0.44 26.02 1.40
CA GLU A 633 -1.36 26.60 2.38
C GLU A 633 -1.16 28.10 2.55
N TYR A 634 -2.26 28.83 2.68
CA TYR A 634 -2.28 30.26 2.96
C TYR A 634 -3.45 30.60 3.87
N VAL A 635 -3.22 31.41 4.90
CA VAL A 635 -4.23 31.81 5.87
C VAL A 635 -4.19 33.31 6.07
N GLU A 636 -5.34 33.94 6.17
CA GLU A 636 -5.50 35.35 6.52
C GLU A 636 -6.51 35.49 7.65
N VAL A 637 -6.24 36.41 8.57
CA VAL A 637 -7.10 36.71 9.72
C VAL A 637 -7.29 38.22 9.76
N PHE A 638 -8.55 38.65 9.74
CA PHE A 638 -8.94 40.06 9.84
C PHE A 638 -9.82 40.26 11.07
N GLY A 639 -9.61 41.35 11.80
CA GLY A 639 -10.48 41.72 12.90
C GLY A 639 -9.72 42.35 14.05
N ARG A 640 -10.45 42.93 15.01
CA ARG A 640 -9.87 43.60 16.19
C ARG A 640 -8.81 44.68 15.84
N GLY A 641 -9.00 45.35 14.70
CA GLY A 641 -8.06 46.37 14.18
C GLY A 641 -6.72 45.81 13.69
N ALA A 642 -6.63 44.50 13.48
CA ALA A 642 -5.44 43.80 13.03
C ALA A 642 -5.68 42.95 11.77
N VAL A 643 -4.59 42.70 11.05
CA VAL A 643 -4.54 41.74 9.94
C VAL A 643 -3.34 40.83 10.16
N ALA A 644 -3.54 39.52 10.08
CA ALA A 644 -2.48 38.54 10.16
C ALA A 644 -2.50 37.59 8.96
N THR A 645 -1.34 37.09 8.56
CA THR A 645 -1.24 36.08 7.50
C THR A 645 -0.31 34.95 7.90
N ILE A 646 -0.60 33.72 7.47
CA ILE A 646 0.31 32.57 7.52
C ILE A 646 0.58 32.12 6.08
N GLN A 647 1.85 32.12 5.69
CA GLN A 647 2.31 31.66 4.38
C GLN A 647 2.93 30.27 4.53
N ASN A 648 2.15 29.24 4.20
CA ASN A 648 2.53 27.82 4.19
C ASN A 648 3.25 27.36 5.47
N PHE A 649 2.87 27.91 6.63
CA PHE A 649 3.50 27.64 7.92
C PHE A 649 5.03 27.85 7.96
N LYS A 650 5.55 28.64 7.01
CA LYS A 650 6.96 29.03 6.93
C LYS A 650 7.16 30.46 7.45
N ALA A 651 6.17 31.32 7.23
CA ALA A 651 6.20 32.69 7.71
C ALA A 651 4.81 33.13 8.18
N ALA A 652 4.79 34.05 9.13
CA ALA A 652 3.61 34.81 9.53
C ALA A 652 3.89 36.31 9.45
N SER A 653 2.90 37.09 9.09
CA SER A 653 2.93 38.55 9.21
C SER A 653 1.75 39.04 10.04
N PHE A 654 1.93 40.16 10.72
CA PHE A 654 0.92 40.79 11.57
C PHE A 654 0.98 42.29 11.38
N VAL A 655 -0.16 42.95 11.22
CA VAL A 655 -0.30 44.39 11.04
C VAL A 655 -1.36 44.92 11.99
N ARG A 656 -1.04 45.96 12.76
CA ARG A 656 -1.98 46.68 13.62
C ARG A 656 -1.57 48.14 13.74
N ALA A 657 -2.52 49.06 13.58
CA ALA A 657 -2.27 50.52 13.65
C ALA A 657 -1.06 50.97 12.79
N GLY A 658 -0.95 50.45 11.56
CA GLY A 658 0.15 50.76 10.63
C GLY A 658 1.50 50.10 10.96
N ARG A 659 1.66 49.47 12.14
CA ARG A 659 2.89 48.75 12.51
C ARG A 659 2.85 47.32 11.99
N ARG A 660 3.93 46.89 11.34
CA ARG A 660 4.08 45.52 10.80
C ARG A 660 5.09 44.73 11.62
N ALA A 661 4.75 43.49 11.94
CA ALA A 661 5.62 42.50 12.53
C ALA A 661 5.63 41.23 11.67
N ARG A 662 6.74 40.48 11.71
CA ARG A 662 6.91 39.26 10.91
C ARG A 662 7.66 38.21 11.72
N LYS A 663 7.25 36.95 11.57
CA LYS A 663 7.96 35.76 12.03
C LYS A 663 8.27 34.89 10.81
N GLN A 664 9.50 34.42 10.67
CA GLN A 664 9.90 33.57 9.56
C GLN A 664 10.82 32.46 10.04
N GLY A 665 10.50 31.22 9.67
CA GLY A 665 11.32 30.06 9.91
C GLY A 665 12.21 29.70 8.71
N TRP A 666 13.19 28.83 8.97
CA TRP A 666 14.09 28.28 7.95
C TRP A 666 13.38 27.30 7.00
N GLY A 667 12.34 26.61 7.49
CA GLY A 667 11.53 25.65 6.76
C GLY A 667 10.05 25.76 7.10
N VAL A 668 9.25 24.88 6.52
CA VAL A 668 7.82 24.73 6.84
C VAL A 668 7.70 24.01 8.18
N ASP A 669 7.05 24.62 9.17
CA ASP A 669 6.74 23.98 10.46
C ASP A 669 5.25 24.05 10.75
N ARG A 670 4.55 22.93 10.47
CA ARG A 670 3.11 22.78 10.67
C ARG A 670 2.73 22.45 12.13
N GLY A 671 3.69 22.41 13.07
CA GLY A 671 3.39 22.29 14.50
C GLY A 671 3.49 20.90 15.13
N HIS A 672 3.92 19.86 14.40
CA HIS A 672 4.00 18.49 14.96
C HIS A 672 4.85 18.40 16.24
N MET A 673 5.97 19.13 16.33
CA MET A 673 6.79 19.14 17.56
C MET A 673 6.07 19.83 18.72
N GLY A 674 5.38 20.95 18.46
CA GLY A 674 4.61 21.67 19.47
C GLY A 674 3.41 20.87 19.96
N GLU A 675 2.79 20.10 19.06
CA GLU A 675 1.72 19.16 19.34
C GLU A 675 2.18 18.06 20.30
N LEU A 676 3.24 17.33 19.94
CA LEU A 676 3.82 16.29 20.79
C LEU A 676 4.30 16.84 22.14
N ALA A 677 5.01 17.96 22.15
CA ALA A 677 5.46 18.58 23.39
C ALA A 677 4.29 18.95 24.32
N THR A 678 3.15 19.35 23.74
CA THR A 678 1.94 19.68 24.49
C THR A 678 1.24 18.43 25.03
N PHE A 679 1.19 17.35 24.23
CA PHE A 679 0.68 16.04 24.64
C PHE A 679 1.42 15.54 25.88
N PHE A 680 2.75 15.39 25.80
CA PHE A 680 3.54 14.81 26.90
C PHE A 680 3.58 15.68 28.14
N ARG A 681 3.60 17.01 27.98
CA ARG A 681 3.55 17.92 29.13
C ARG A 681 2.26 17.75 29.94
N HIS A 682 1.09 17.75 29.30
CA HIS A 682 -0.17 17.57 30.02
C HIS A 682 -0.27 16.18 30.65
N LEU A 683 0.21 15.16 29.95
CA LEU A 683 0.22 13.80 30.46
C LEU A 683 1.12 13.64 31.69
N ARG A 684 2.32 14.25 31.71
CA ARG A 684 3.21 14.25 32.89
C ARG A 684 2.65 15.03 34.07
N GLU A 685 2.03 16.16 33.79
CA GLU A 685 1.50 17.05 34.83
C GLU A 685 0.17 16.54 35.40
N GLY A 686 -0.35 15.40 34.92
CA GLY A 686 -1.66 14.87 35.33
C GLY A 686 -2.82 15.83 35.01
N LYS A 687 -2.63 16.72 34.03
CA LYS A 687 -3.64 17.70 33.63
C LYS A 687 -4.67 17.07 32.71
N ALA A 688 -5.84 17.70 32.65
CA ALA A 688 -6.81 17.41 31.60
C ALA A 688 -6.17 17.52 30.21
N GLN A 689 -6.75 16.83 29.23
CA GLN A 689 -6.29 16.87 27.85
C GLN A 689 -6.15 18.32 27.35
N PRO A 690 -5.15 18.61 26.49
CA PRO A 690 -4.79 19.98 26.11
C PRO A 690 -5.86 20.72 25.30
N VAL A 691 -6.76 19.97 24.66
CA VAL A 691 -7.82 20.50 23.81
C VAL A 691 -9.16 19.97 24.32
N PRO A 692 -10.13 20.85 24.64
CA PRO A 692 -11.46 20.43 25.06
C PRO A 692 -12.10 19.48 24.04
N ILE A 693 -12.71 18.38 24.51
CA ILE A 693 -13.34 17.38 23.62
C ILE A 693 -14.39 18.01 22.69
N ARG A 694 -15.09 19.05 23.16
CA ARG A 694 -16.08 19.81 22.39
C ARG A 694 -15.52 20.41 21.10
N GLU A 695 -14.25 20.82 21.08
CA GLU A 695 -13.62 21.36 19.87
C GLU A 695 -13.42 20.25 18.82
N TYR A 696 -13.01 19.06 19.25
CA TYR A 696 -12.86 17.92 18.34
C TYR A 696 -14.21 17.44 17.80
N VAL A 697 -15.24 17.41 18.65
CA VAL A 697 -16.61 17.08 18.25
C VAL A 697 -17.13 18.11 17.24
N ALA A 698 -17.02 19.40 17.55
CA ALA A 698 -17.49 20.47 16.65
C ALA A 698 -16.74 20.45 15.30
N THR A 699 -15.42 20.22 15.30
CA THR A 699 -14.63 20.06 14.07
C THR A 699 -15.15 18.90 13.22
N THR A 700 -15.40 17.76 13.86
CA THR A 700 -15.79 16.52 13.16
C THR A 700 -17.21 16.66 12.62
N LEU A 701 -18.16 17.13 13.43
CA LEU A 701 -19.54 17.39 13.01
C LEU A 701 -19.62 18.43 11.89
N ALA A 702 -18.80 19.48 11.93
CA ALA A 702 -18.72 20.45 10.84
C ALA A 702 -18.34 19.78 9.51
N THR A 703 -17.43 18.81 9.50
CA THR A 703 -17.10 18.09 8.26
C THR A 703 -18.19 17.14 7.78
N PHE A 704 -18.97 16.55 8.68
CA PHE A 704 -20.17 15.78 8.29
C PHE A 704 -21.26 16.69 7.72
N ALA A 705 -21.50 17.84 8.37
CA ALA A 705 -22.42 18.86 7.91
C ALA A 705 -22.02 19.45 6.54
N MET A 706 -20.73 19.51 6.21
CA MET A 706 -20.26 19.88 4.87
C MET A 706 -20.74 18.90 3.79
N GLU A 707 -20.65 17.58 4.04
CA GLU A 707 -21.14 16.56 3.11
C GLU A 707 -22.66 16.66 2.92
N THR A 708 -23.39 16.91 4.00
CA THR A 708 -24.83 17.18 3.97
C THR A 708 -25.15 18.44 3.16
N SER A 709 -24.43 19.54 3.40
CA SER A 709 -24.61 20.81 2.70
C SER A 709 -24.42 20.68 1.18
N ILE A 710 -23.44 19.88 0.73
CA ILE A 710 -23.24 19.60 -0.70
C ILE A 710 -24.44 18.87 -1.31
N VAL A 711 -25.06 17.96 -0.56
CA VAL A 711 -26.20 17.17 -1.02
C VAL A 711 -27.49 18.00 -1.02
N THR A 712 -27.75 18.75 0.05
CA THR A 712 -28.98 19.54 0.20
C THR A 712 -28.91 20.89 -0.51
N ASN A 713 -27.70 21.38 -0.82
CA ASN A 713 -27.43 22.72 -1.31
C ASN A 713 -27.95 23.82 -0.35
N GLU A 714 -27.93 23.54 0.95
CA GLU A 714 -28.38 24.42 2.02
C GLU A 714 -27.31 24.59 3.11
N ALA A 715 -27.45 25.62 3.93
CA ALA A 715 -26.62 25.79 5.11
C ALA A 715 -27.08 24.80 6.20
N VAL A 716 -26.13 24.12 6.84
CA VAL A 716 -26.39 23.08 7.84
C VAL A 716 -25.90 23.55 9.20
N ARG A 717 -26.78 23.48 10.21
CA ARG A 717 -26.44 23.82 11.61
C ARG A 717 -25.67 22.70 12.29
N ILE A 718 -24.82 23.07 13.24
CA ILE A 718 -23.97 22.17 14.01
C ILE A 718 -24.26 22.43 15.49
N ASP A 719 -24.63 21.39 16.23
CA ASP A 719 -24.89 21.45 17.69
C ASP A 719 -23.97 20.48 18.43
N ALA A 720 -22.72 20.90 18.66
CA ALA A 720 -21.72 20.08 19.35
C ALA A 720 -22.09 19.82 20.82
N ASP A 721 -22.70 20.81 21.50
CA ASP A 721 -23.10 20.67 22.90
C ASP A 721 -24.30 19.74 23.04
N GLY A 722 -25.27 19.81 22.12
CA GLY A 722 -26.38 18.86 22.02
C GLY A 722 -25.89 17.43 21.79
N PHE A 723 -25.01 17.24 20.81
CA PHE A 723 -24.41 15.93 20.53
C PHE A 723 -23.69 15.36 21.75
N LEU A 724 -22.90 16.17 22.45
CA LEU A 724 -22.21 15.75 23.68
C LEU A 724 -23.20 15.35 24.79
N ARG A 725 -24.26 16.14 25.03
CA ARG A 725 -25.29 15.79 26.01
C ARG A 725 -25.94 14.46 25.67
N GLU A 726 -26.33 14.26 24.42
CA GLU A 726 -26.95 13.00 23.98
C GLU A 726 -26.03 11.78 24.15
N CYS A 727 -24.74 11.94 23.88
CA CYS A 727 -23.75 10.88 24.07
C CYS A 727 -23.55 10.50 25.55
N LEU A 728 -23.53 11.51 26.43
CA LEU A 728 -23.12 11.36 27.83
C LEU A 728 -24.29 11.06 28.78
N GLU A 729 -25.50 11.51 28.46
CA GLU A 729 -26.68 11.40 29.34
C GLU A 729 -27.49 10.12 29.10
N GLY A 730 -27.25 9.39 28.00
CA GLY A 730 -27.84 8.07 27.72
C GLY A 730 -29.37 8.04 27.71
N LYS A 731 -29.99 8.11 26.53
CA LYS A 731 -31.40 7.70 26.39
C LYS A 731 -31.55 6.19 26.40
#